data_AF-A0A498J1G3-F1
#
_entry.id   AF-A0A498J1G3-F1
#
_cell.length_a   1.000
_cell.length_b   1.000
_cell.length_c   1.000
_cell.angle_alpha   90.00
_cell.angle_beta   90.00
_cell.angle_gamma   90.00
#
_symmetry.space_group_name_H-M   'P 1'
#
loop_
_entity.id
_entity.type
_entity.pdbx_description
1 polymer ?
#
loop_
_entity_poly.entity_id
_entity_poly.type
_entity_poly.pdbx_seq_one_letter_code
_entity_poly.pdbx_strand_id
1 'polypeptide(L)'
;MAGGAGIVKRMKLGSQGLEVSAQGLGCMGMSAFYGAPKPDHEMISLIHHAINSGVTFLDTSDFYGPFTNEILLGKVVSKLAGFCGIDDEEQALEGGVRDKVELATKLGLKFVDNKIEVHGDPAYVRAALESSLKRLGVDSIDLYYQLRIDTSVPIEVTVGELKKLVEEGKVKYIGLSEASASTIRRAHAVHPITAVQLEWSLWSRDVEQEIIPTCRELGIGIVAYSPLGRGFFTSGAKFVENLAHDDSRKNLPRFQPENVKHNKTLFERVSDLAARKGCTPSQLALAWVHHQGNDVCPIPGTTKIANFDQNIAALSVKLTPEELAELESYASADAVKGDRYPNYCSTWTDNETPPLLLISSLNLLTQMAGGAGIVKRMKLGSQGLEVSAQGLGCMGMSAFYGAPKPDQDMISLIHHAINSGVTFLDTSDIYGPFTNEILLGKALKGGVRDKVELATKFGLRYVENKMEVGNNMEVQGDPAYVRAALESSLKRLGVDSIDLYYQHRIDTSVPIEVTVGELKKLVEEGKVKYIGLSEASASTIRRAHAVHPITAVQLEWSLWSRDVEQEIIPTCRELGIGIVAYSPLGRGFFASGAKFVENLAHGDSRKNLPRFQPENVEHNKTLFERVSDLAARKGCTPSQLALAWVHHQGNDVCPIPGTTKIANFDQNIAALSVKLTPEEVAELESYASADAVKAIYNFGDSNSDTGAISAAISEVPPSNAEKLQISYLSPYLDSLGTNFHGANFATGGSLIRLGAVLLVLGLLLGGQKAVNGGADGGSGSCRFPAIYNFGDSNSDTGAISAAISEVPPPNGETFFGKPSGRLSDGRLIIDFIAEKLQIPYLSPYLDSLGTNFRHGANFATGGSSIRPGGYSPFHLGIQISQFIRFKSHSIALYKQLHSTRRLPRPEDFPKALYTFDIGQNDLAYGIQHGTIEEVRASIPAILSQLSQAISVGALKQNVQVHNIKIN
;
A
#
# COMPACT_ATOMS: atom_id res chain seq x y z
N MET A 1 -56.54 21.80 30.70
CA MET A 1 -57.13 20.96 29.63
C MET A 1 -56.20 19.78 29.40
N ALA A 2 -56.50 18.63 29.99
CA ALA A 2 -55.77 17.39 29.80
C ALA A 2 -56.16 16.82 28.41
N GLY A 3 -55.53 17.34 27.37
CA GLY A 3 -55.63 16.77 26.02
C GLY A 3 -54.75 15.52 25.98
N GLY A 4 -55.38 14.36 25.79
CA GLY A 4 -54.68 13.07 25.74
C GLY A 4 -53.49 13.14 24.79
N ALA A 5 -52.29 12.95 25.33
CA ALA A 5 -51.11 12.69 24.54
C ALA A 5 -51.39 11.42 23.74
N GLY A 6 -51.55 11.57 22.42
CA GLY A 6 -51.69 10.42 21.54
C GLY A 6 -50.51 9.48 21.78
N ILE A 7 -50.78 8.20 22.00
CA ILE A 7 -49.78 7.16 22.23
C ILE A 7 -48.70 7.30 21.16
N VAL A 8 -47.42 7.40 21.57
CA VAL A 8 -46.30 7.47 20.65
C VAL A 8 -46.38 6.29 19.68
N LYS A 9 -46.43 6.59 18.38
CA LYS A 9 -46.56 5.55 17.35
C LYS A 9 -45.33 4.65 17.35
N ARG A 10 -45.54 3.37 17.03
CA ARG A 10 -44.43 2.45 16.75
C ARG A 10 -43.98 2.57 15.30
N MET A 11 -42.71 2.30 15.06
CA MET A 11 -42.08 2.24 13.74
C MET A 11 -41.15 1.03 13.67
N LYS A 12 -40.90 0.55 12.45
CA LYS A 12 -39.85 -0.45 12.21
C LYS A 12 -38.51 0.26 12.14
N LEU A 13 -37.53 -0.24 12.89
CA LEU A 13 -36.15 0.24 12.84
C LEU A 13 -35.30 -0.79 12.11
N GLY A 14 -34.88 -0.45 10.89
CA GLY A 14 -34.20 -1.37 9.99
C GLY A 14 -35.12 -2.46 9.41
N SER A 15 -34.51 -3.41 8.71
CA SER A 15 -35.21 -4.45 7.94
C SER A 15 -35.45 -5.77 8.70
N GLN A 16 -34.86 -5.93 9.90
CA GLN A 16 -34.82 -7.22 10.62
C GLN A 16 -36.04 -7.49 11.53
N GLY A 17 -36.98 -6.55 11.61
CA GLY A 17 -38.21 -6.73 12.39
C GLY A 17 -38.20 -6.11 13.79
N LEU A 18 -37.16 -5.35 14.15
CA LEU A 18 -37.19 -4.53 15.36
C LEU A 18 -38.25 -3.44 15.22
N GLU A 19 -39.18 -3.38 16.16
CA GLU A 19 -40.16 -2.30 16.26
C GLU A 19 -39.91 -1.47 17.51
N VAL A 20 -39.85 -0.16 17.37
CA VAL A 20 -39.56 0.80 18.44
C VAL A 20 -40.60 1.92 18.44
N SER A 21 -40.70 2.70 19.51
CA SER A 21 -41.39 3.98 19.49
C SER A 21 -40.73 4.96 18.50
N ALA A 22 -41.52 5.75 17.78
CA ALA A 22 -41.05 6.71 16.78
C ALA A 22 -40.07 7.75 17.33
N GLN A 23 -40.09 7.94 18.65
CA GLN A 23 -39.06 8.65 19.40
C GLN A 23 -38.61 7.78 20.56
N GLY A 24 -37.31 7.61 20.73
CA GLY A 24 -36.73 6.95 21.90
C GLY A 24 -36.29 7.94 22.97
N LEU A 25 -35.70 7.42 24.04
CA LEU A 25 -35.15 8.20 25.14
C LEU A 25 -33.66 7.88 25.31
N GLY A 26 -32.80 8.89 25.11
CA GLY A 26 -31.37 8.79 25.40
C GLY A 26 -31.09 9.03 26.89
N CYS A 27 -30.57 8.04 27.60
CA CYS A 27 -30.44 8.06 29.06
C CYS A 27 -29.10 8.62 29.57
N MET A 28 -28.15 8.94 28.68
CA MET A 28 -26.79 9.43 29.03
C MET A 28 -26.79 10.54 30.09
N GLY A 29 -27.61 11.58 29.87
CA GLY A 29 -27.63 12.77 30.73
C GLY A 29 -28.20 12.54 32.14
N MET A 30 -28.75 11.35 32.43
CA MET A 30 -29.30 11.01 33.74
C MET A 30 -28.19 10.71 34.76
N SER A 31 -27.02 10.24 34.32
CA SER A 31 -25.90 9.89 35.20
C SER A 31 -24.55 10.45 34.81
N ALA A 32 -24.41 11.11 33.64
CA ALA A 32 -23.10 11.53 33.15
C ALA A 32 -23.11 12.73 32.20
N PHE A 33 -21.91 13.29 32.01
CA PHE A 33 -21.52 14.29 31.02
C PHE A 33 -22.16 15.68 31.13
N TYR A 34 -23.38 15.82 31.69
CA TYR A 34 -24.12 17.08 31.76
C TYR A 34 -24.27 17.60 33.19
N GLY A 35 -23.14 17.66 33.90
CA GLY A 35 -23.05 18.05 35.31
C GLY A 35 -23.35 16.90 36.27
N ALA A 36 -23.53 17.25 37.55
CA ALA A 36 -23.78 16.29 38.61
C ALA A 36 -25.04 15.41 38.33
N PRO A 37 -24.95 14.09 38.55
CA PRO A 37 -26.08 13.17 38.42
C PRO A 37 -27.28 13.62 39.25
N LYS A 38 -28.49 13.38 38.74
CA LYS A 38 -29.72 13.60 39.52
C LYS A 38 -30.01 12.38 40.39
N PRO A 39 -30.77 12.55 41.50
CA PRO A 39 -31.16 11.42 42.34
C PRO A 39 -31.87 10.33 41.53
N ASP A 40 -31.53 9.07 41.78
CA ASP A 40 -32.04 7.92 41.02
C ASP A 40 -33.58 7.89 40.97
N HIS A 41 -34.26 8.19 42.09
CA HIS A 41 -35.73 8.18 42.15
C HIS A 41 -36.37 9.19 41.17
N GLU A 42 -35.76 10.35 40.94
CA GLU A 42 -36.23 11.32 39.96
C GLU A 42 -36.08 10.79 38.53
N MET A 43 -34.94 10.15 38.24
CA MET A 43 -34.66 9.61 36.91
C MET A 43 -35.51 8.37 36.61
N ILE A 44 -35.71 7.50 37.59
CA ILE A 44 -36.64 6.36 37.54
C ILE A 44 -38.06 6.87 37.23
N SER A 45 -38.53 7.90 37.96
CA SER A 45 -39.84 8.52 37.70
C SER A 45 -39.97 9.06 36.28
N LEU A 46 -38.93 9.72 35.76
CA LEU A 46 -38.89 10.20 34.38
C LEU A 46 -38.96 9.04 33.36
N ILE A 47 -38.24 7.94 33.58
CA ILE A 47 -38.27 6.77 32.69
C ILE A 47 -39.68 6.13 32.71
N HIS A 48 -40.30 5.98 33.89
CA HIS A 48 -41.68 5.49 33.98
C HIS A 48 -42.67 6.41 33.27
N HIS A 49 -42.52 7.72 33.43
CA HIS A 49 -43.34 8.70 32.71
C HIS A 49 -43.18 8.56 31.19
N ALA A 50 -41.96 8.31 30.72
CA ALA A 50 -41.70 8.08 29.31
C ALA A 50 -42.39 6.82 28.77
N ILE A 51 -42.27 5.70 29.49
CA ILE A 51 -42.91 4.42 29.15
C ILE A 51 -44.43 4.57 29.16
N ASN A 52 -44.99 5.23 30.16
CA ASN A 52 -46.43 5.49 30.26
C ASN A 52 -46.95 6.40 29.13
N SER A 53 -46.06 7.21 28.54
CA SER A 53 -46.36 8.04 27.37
C SER A 53 -46.23 7.27 26.04
N GLY A 54 -45.83 5.99 26.07
CA GLY A 54 -45.67 5.13 24.90
C GLY A 54 -44.26 5.07 24.32
N VAL A 55 -43.25 5.65 24.99
CA VAL A 55 -41.84 5.48 24.60
C VAL A 55 -41.36 4.11 25.04
N THR A 56 -41.00 3.28 24.07
CA THR A 56 -40.54 1.91 24.32
C THR A 56 -39.05 1.76 24.09
N PHE A 57 -38.43 2.64 23.29
CA PHE A 57 -36.99 2.55 22.97
C PHE A 57 -36.13 3.35 23.94
N LEU A 58 -35.34 2.65 24.75
CA LEU A 58 -34.44 3.23 25.76
C LEU A 58 -32.98 2.99 25.38
N ASP A 59 -32.19 4.05 25.31
CA ASP A 59 -30.78 4.01 24.87
C ASP A 59 -29.82 4.39 26.00
N THR A 60 -28.88 3.48 26.32
CA THR A 60 -27.83 3.65 27.34
C THR A 60 -26.46 3.14 26.82
N SER A 61 -25.45 3.04 27.67
CA SER A 61 -24.12 2.47 27.36
C SER A 61 -23.38 2.12 28.66
N ASP A 62 -22.52 1.11 28.62
CA ASP A 62 -21.59 0.76 29.70
C ASP A 62 -20.67 1.92 30.12
N PHE A 63 -20.39 2.85 29.20
CA PHE A 63 -19.52 4.00 29.39
C PHE A 63 -20.21 5.18 30.11
N TYR A 64 -21.54 5.22 30.18
CA TYR A 64 -22.26 6.36 30.73
C TYR A 64 -22.20 6.38 32.26
N GLY A 65 -21.40 7.32 32.80
CA GLY A 65 -21.21 7.54 34.24
C GLY A 65 -20.70 6.24 34.83
N PRO A 66 -19.40 5.91 34.68
CA PRO A 66 -18.89 4.55 34.56
C PRO A 66 -19.81 3.47 35.15
N PHE A 67 -20.53 2.77 34.27
CA PHE A 67 -21.49 1.69 34.55
C PHE A 67 -22.81 2.05 35.28
N THR A 68 -22.91 3.22 35.90
CA THR A 68 -24.08 3.64 36.72
C THR A 68 -25.35 3.83 35.91
N ASN A 69 -25.28 4.23 34.63
CA ASN A 69 -26.49 4.42 33.82
C ASN A 69 -27.21 3.10 33.53
N GLU A 70 -26.46 2.04 33.21
CA GLU A 70 -27.02 0.71 33.02
C GLU A 70 -27.63 0.17 34.32
N ILE A 71 -27.00 0.45 35.48
CA ILE A 71 -27.56 0.09 36.79
C ILE A 71 -28.88 0.83 37.04
N LEU A 72 -28.93 2.14 36.76
CA LEU A 72 -30.15 2.94 36.88
C LEU A 72 -31.28 2.38 36.02
N LEU A 73 -31.01 2.04 34.76
CA LEU A 73 -32.01 1.42 33.89
C LEU A 73 -32.39 0.02 34.37
N GLY A 74 -31.45 -0.75 34.92
CA GLY A 74 -31.69 -2.06 35.53
C GLY A 74 -32.72 -2.01 36.64
N LYS A 75 -32.70 -0.97 37.48
CA LYS A 75 -33.71 -0.71 38.53
C LYS A 75 -35.14 -0.54 37.97
N VAL A 76 -35.25 -0.11 36.70
CA VAL A 76 -36.55 0.09 36.04
C VAL A 76 -36.99 -1.17 35.31
N VAL A 77 -36.09 -1.80 34.55
CA VAL A 77 -36.47 -2.88 33.62
C VAL A 77 -36.47 -4.27 34.26
N SER A 78 -35.63 -4.53 35.27
CA SER A 78 -35.49 -5.87 35.84
C SER A 78 -36.73 -6.30 36.64
N LYS A 79 -37.04 -7.60 36.58
CA LYS A 79 -38.11 -8.23 37.40
C LYS A 79 -37.60 -8.70 38.76
N LEU A 80 -36.29 -8.63 39.01
CA LEU A 80 -35.63 -9.22 40.17
C LEU A 80 -35.69 -8.27 41.38
N ALA A 81 -36.51 -8.59 42.37
CA ALA A 81 -36.43 -7.99 43.69
C ALA A 81 -35.03 -8.27 44.30
N GLY A 82 -34.33 -7.22 44.73
CA GLY A 82 -33.01 -7.33 45.38
C GLY A 82 -31.78 -7.25 44.45
N PHE A 83 -31.95 -6.93 43.17
CA PHE A 83 -30.80 -6.78 42.27
C PHE A 83 -30.04 -5.47 42.57
N CYS A 84 -28.78 -5.58 43.02
CA CYS A 84 -27.79 -4.54 43.39
C CYS A 84 -27.65 -4.13 44.87
N GLY A 85 -28.20 -4.86 45.84
CA GLY A 85 -27.88 -4.62 47.27
C GLY A 85 -28.27 -3.24 47.79
N ILE A 86 -29.45 -2.76 47.40
CA ILE A 86 -30.08 -1.55 47.94
C ILE A 86 -31.30 -2.02 48.74
N ASP A 87 -31.28 -1.77 50.04
CA ASP A 87 -32.28 -2.19 51.03
C ASP A 87 -33.60 -1.39 50.99
N ASP A 88 -33.79 -0.54 49.97
CA ASP A 88 -35.00 0.29 49.86
C ASP A 88 -36.06 -0.42 48.99
N GLU A 89 -36.89 -1.23 49.66
CA GLU A 89 -38.06 -1.96 49.13
C GLU A 89 -39.17 -1.06 48.54
N GLU A 90 -39.07 0.28 48.63
CA GLU A 90 -40.24 1.16 48.49
C GLU A 90 -40.55 1.65 47.05
N GLN A 91 -39.73 1.35 46.03
CA GLN A 91 -39.90 1.95 44.69
C GLN A 91 -39.77 1.02 43.48
N ALA A 92 -39.52 -0.28 43.66
CA ALA A 92 -39.60 -1.22 42.55
C ALA A 92 -41.07 -1.44 42.19
N LEU A 93 -41.48 -1.09 40.96
CA LEU A 93 -42.76 -1.58 40.43
C LEU A 93 -42.74 -3.11 40.53
N GLU A 94 -43.72 -3.69 41.26
CA GLU A 94 -43.96 -5.13 41.28
C GLU A 94 -44.01 -5.65 39.83
N GLY A 95 -42.98 -6.39 39.42
CA GLY A 95 -42.97 -7.14 38.16
C GLY A 95 -42.11 -6.61 37.00
N GLY A 96 -41.41 -5.47 37.13
CA GLY A 96 -40.50 -4.92 36.10
C GLY A 96 -41.20 -4.52 34.77
N VAL A 97 -40.58 -3.67 33.94
CA VAL A 97 -41.16 -3.22 32.65
C VAL A 97 -40.47 -3.79 31.41
N ARG A 98 -39.61 -4.81 31.56
CA ARG A 98 -38.81 -5.38 30.47
C ARG A 98 -39.59 -5.70 29.20
N ASP A 99 -40.80 -6.25 29.33
CA ASP A 99 -41.64 -6.69 28.20
C ASP A 99 -42.31 -5.52 27.45
N LYS A 100 -42.19 -4.29 27.97
CA LYS A 100 -42.77 -3.07 27.39
C LYS A 100 -41.74 -2.20 26.66
N VAL A 101 -40.45 -2.58 26.70
CA VAL A 101 -39.36 -1.74 26.21
C VAL A 101 -38.43 -2.50 25.29
N GLU A 102 -37.91 -1.81 24.29
CA GLU A 102 -36.76 -2.21 23.49
C GLU A 102 -35.52 -1.53 24.07
N LEU A 103 -34.65 -2.34 24.67
CA LEU A 103 -33.47 -1.88 25.38
C LEU A 103 -32.26 -1.85 24.45
N ALA A 104 -31.70 -0.67 24.26
CA ALA A 104 -30.45 -0.43 23.56
C ALA A 104 -29.32 -0.11 24.55
N THR A 105 -28.21 -0.83 24.42
CA THR A 105 -26.96 -0.48 25.11
C THR A 105 -25.76 -0.70 24.20
N LYS A 106 -24.57 -0.31 24.64
CA LYS A 106 -23.38 -0.21 23.80
C LYS A 106 -22.13 -0.61 24.56
N LEU A 107 -21.15 -1.10 23.81
CA LEU A 107 -19.80 -1.41 24.25
C LEU A 107 -18.76 -0.60 23.48
N GLY A 108 -17.50 -0.69 23.90
CA GLY A 108 -16.37 -0.40 23.01
C GLY A 108 -15.46 0.69 23.51
N LEU A 109 -15.75 1.31 24.66
CA LEU A 109 -14.88 2.29 25.29
C LEU A 109 -14.41 1.78 26.66
N LYS A 110 -13.11 1.86 26.89
CA LYS A 110 -12.49 1.49 28.16
C LYS A 110 -11.56 2.60 28.64
N PHE A 111 -11.61 2.92 29.93
CA PHE A 111 -10.61 3.77 30.55
C PHE A 111 -9.37 2.95 30.92
N VAL A 112 -8.21 3.31 30.38
CA VAL A 112 -6.90 2.74 30.70
C VAL A 112 -5.93 3.90 30.91
N ASP A 113 -5.30 4.00 32.09
CA ASP A 113 -4.34 5.06 32.44
C ASP A 113 -4.81 6.50 32.13
N ASN A 114 -6.07 6.81 32.48
CA ASN A 114 -6.75 8.09 32.20
C ASN A 114 -6.94 8.41 30.70
N LYS A 115 -6.76 7.44 29.81
CA LYS A 115 -7.07 7.54 28.39
C LYS A 115 -8.28 6.68 28.04
N ILE A 116 -9.02 7.11 27.03
CA ILE A 116 -10.12 6.34 26.46
C ILE A 116 -9.52 5.49 25.34
N GLU A 117 -9.61 4.18 25.47
CA GLU A 117 -9.27 3.21 24.42
C GLU A 117 -10.54 2.67 23.78
N VAL A 118 -10.47 2.38 22.48
CA VAL A 118 -11.56 1.75 21.73
C VAL A 118 -11.25 0.27 21.55
N HIS A 119 -12.19 -0.60 21.90
CA HIS A 119 -12.02 -2.06 21.84
C HIS A 119 -13.18 -2.72 21.09
N GLY A 120 -12.86 -3.50 20.07
CA GLY A 120 -13.80 -4.27 19.26
C GLY A 120 -13.42 -5.74 19.10
N ASP A 121 -12.42 -6.20 19.85
CA ASP A 121 -12.01 -7.60 19.81
C ASP A 121 -13.08 -8.52 20.45
N PRO A 122 -13.21 -9.77 20.01
CA PRO A 122 -14.31 -10.63 20.47
C PRO A 122 -14.32 -10.92 21.98
N ALA A 123 -13.17 -10.92 22.66
CA ALA A 123 -13.09 -11.25 24.08
C ALA A 123 -13.65 -10.08 24.89
N TYR A 124 -13.26 -8.86 24.50
CA TYR A 124 -13.85 -7.65 25.06
C TYR A 124 -15.35 -7.56 24.76
N VAL A 125 -15.79 -7.76 23.51
CA VAL A 125 -17.21 -7.72 23.10
C VAL A 125 -18.06 -8.63 24.00
N ARG A 126 -17.63 -9.88 24.19
CA ARG A 126 -18.34 -10.83 25.05
C ARG A 126 -18.33 -10.42 26.51
N ALA A 127 -17.16 -10.07 27.06
CA ALA A 127 -17.03 -9.67 28.47
C ALA A 127 -17.86 -8.40 28.79
N ALA A 128 -17.89 -7.45 27.87
CA ALA A 128 -18.70 -6.24 27.98
C ALA A 128 -20.19 -6.59 27.99
N LEU A 129 -20.65 -7.47 27.08
CA LEU A 129 -22.05 -7.90 27.04
C LEU A 129 -22.50 -8.58 28.33
N GLU A 130 -21.75 -9.58 28.81
CA GLU A 130 -22.08 -10.27 30.07
C GLU A 130 -22.20 -9.28 31.24
N SER A 131 -21.31 -8.29 31.26
CA SER A 131 -21.31 -7.27 32.30
C SER A 131 -22.52 -6.33 32.16
N SER A 132 -22.90 -5.95 30.94
CA SER A 132 -24.11 -5.15 30.67
C SER A 132 -25.38 -5.91 31.03
N LEU A 133 -25.52 -7.18 30.64
CA LEU A 133 -26.65 -8.04 31.01
C LEU A 133 -26.81 -8.12 32.53
N LYS A 134 -25.68 -8.32 33.24
CA LYS A 134 -25.67 -8.29 34.70
C LYS A 134 -26.13 -6.94 35.23
N ARG A 135 -25.52 -5.82 34.82
CA ARG A 135 -25.88 -4.49 35.36
C ARG A 135 -27.33 -4.10 35.10
N LEU A 136 -27.86 -4.47 33.94
CA LEU A 136 -29.25 -4.23 33.56
C LEU A 136 -30.22 -5.24 34.22
N GLY A 137 -29.72 -6.35 34.75
CA GLY A 137 -30.55 -7.41 35.33
C GLY A 137 -31.51 -8.04 34.32
N VAL A 138 -31.03 -8.29 33.09
CA VAL A 138 -31.82 -8.85 31.98
C VAL A 138 -31.08 -10.03 31.31
N ASP A 139 -31.84 -10.95 30.73
CA ASP A 139 -31.28 -12.11 30.03
C ASP A 139 -30.87 -11.80 28.58
N SER A 140 -31.45 -10.75 27.98
CA SER A 140 -31.15 -10.33 26.61
C SER A 140 -31.31 -8.83 26.39
N ILE A 141 -30.45 -8.29 25.52
CA ILE A 141 -30.50 -6.91 25.01
C ILE A 141 -31.17 -6.91 23.63
N ASP A 142 -32.09 -5.97 23.39
CA ASP A 142 -32.78 -5.91 22.10
C ASP A 142 -31.84 -5.39 21.01
N LEU A 143 -31.15 -4.27 21.24
CA LEU A 143 -30.24 -3.68 20.25
C LEU A 143 -28.89 -3.35 20.88
N TYR A 144 -27.83 -4.02 20.43
CA TYR A 144 -26.50 -3.87 21.01
C TYR A 144 -25.54 -3.22 20.02
N TYR A 145 -24.92 -2.10 20.42
CA TYR A 145 -24.05 -1.32 19.55
C TYR A 145 -22.56 -1.48 19.89
N GLN A 146 -21.73 -1.46 18.85
CA GLN A 146 -20.36 -0.96 18.99
C GLN A 146 -20.42 0.58 19.04
N LEU A 147 -20.15 1.20 20.20
CA LEU A 147 -20.28 2.64 20.45
C LEU A 147 -19.30 3.49 19.62
N ARG A 148 -18.05 3.02 19.52
CA ARG A 148 -16.99 3.57 18.66
C ARG A 148 -16.29 2.42 17.96
N ILE A 149 -15.94 2.64 16.69
CA ILE A 149 -15.32 1.62 15.86
C ILE A 149 -13.85 1.47 16.25
N ASP A 150 -13.46 0.25 16.60
CA ASP A 150 -12.06 -0.12 16.81
C ASP A 150 -11.37 -0.22 15.46
N THR A 151 -10.59 0.80 15.10
CA THR A 151 -9.89 0.86 13.81
C THR A 151 -8.72 -0.12 13.71
N SER A 152 -8.34 -0.78 14.81
CA SER A 152 -7.31 -1.82 14.83
C SER A 152 -7.86 -3.21 14.51
N VAL A 153 -9.18 -3.40 14.61
CA VAL A 153 -9.87 -4.68 14.38
C VAL A 153 -10.74 -4.58 13.12
N PRO A 154 -10.63 -5.50 12.14
CA PRO A 154 -11.56 -5.55 11.02
C PRO A 154 -13.00 -5.68 11.53
N ILE A 155 -13.92 -4.84 11.06
CA ILE A 155 -15.30 -4.81 11.59
C ILE A 155 -16.01 -6.17 11.48
N GLU A 156 -15.65 -7.00 10.50
CA GLU A 156 -16.16 -8.34 10.30
C GLU A 156 -15.85 -9.28 11.47
N VAL A 157 -14.75 -9.03 12.20
CA VAL A 157 -14.39 -9.77 13.42
C VAL A 157 -15.32 -9.41 14.56
N THR A 158 -15.50 -8.11 14.83
CA THR A 158 -16.40 -7.60 15.87
C THR A 158 -17.84 -8.04 15.62
N VAL A 159 -18.33 -7.84 14.39
CA VAL A 159 -19.68 -8.24 13.98
C VAL A 159 -19.83 -9.75 13.93
N GLY A 160 -18.77 -10.48 13.60
CA GLY A 160 -18.74 -11.94 13.69
C GLY A 160 -18.97 -12.45 15.11
N GLU A 161 -18.43 -11.79 16.13
CA GLU A 161 -18.73 -12.13 17.53
C GLU A 161 -20.13 -11.70 17.96
N LEU A 162 -20.55 -10.49 17.60
CA LEU A 162 -21.92 -10.02 17.87
C LEU A 162 -22.96 -10.95 17.24
N LYS A 163 -22.70 -11.48 16.05
CA LYS A 163 -23.53 -12.51 15.40
C LYS A 163 -23.66 -13.77 16.27
N LYS A 164 -22.58 -14.28 16.87
CA LYS A 164 -22.67 -15.42 17.79
C LYS A 164 -23.53 -15.10 19.01
N LEU A 165 -23.41 -13.89 19.55
CA LEU A 165 -24.22 -13.43 20.69
C LEU A 165 -25.71 -13.29 20.32
N VAL A 166 -26.01 -13.01 19.05
CA VAL A 166 -27.37 -13.11 18.50
C VAL A 166 -27.84 -14.57 18.43
N GLU A 167 -27.01 -15.47 17.92
CA GLU A 167 -27.31 -16.91 17.87
C GLU A 167 -27.49 -17.55 19.26
N GLU A 168 -26.79 -17.03 20.28
CA GLU A 168 -26.93 -17.41 21.68
C GLU A 168 -28.19 -16.82 22.36
N GLY A 169 -28.92 -15.92 21.68
CA GLY A 169 -30.12 -15.26 22.21
C GLY A 169 -29.85 -14.17 23.25
N LYS A 170 -28.59 -13.78 23.44
CA LYS A 170 -28.19 -12.72 24.38
C LYS A 170 -28.37 -11.31 23.82
N VAL A 171 -28.32 -11.19 22.49
CA VAL A 171 -28.61 -9.97 21.73
C VAL A 171 -29.66 -10.30 20.68
N LYS A 172 -30.62 -9.41 20.40
CA LYS A 172 -31.58 -9.64 19.31
C LYS A 172 -31.15 -8.97 17.99
N TYR A 173 -30.61 -7.76 18.07
CA TYR A 173 -30.25 -6.93 16.93
C TYR A 173 -28.90 -6.25 17.15
N ILE A 174 -28.16 -6.06 16.05
CA ILE A 174 -26.85 -5.40 16.06
C ILE A 174 -26.99 -3.97 15.55
N GLY A 175 -26.37 -3.02 16.27
CA GLY A 175 -26.21 -1.64 15.83
C GLY A 175 -24.75 -1.23 15.72
N LEU A 176 -24.49 -0.16 14.97
CA LEU A 176 -23.19 0.52 14.95
C LEU A 176 -23.37 1.99 15.33
N SER A 177 -22.36 2.60 15.92
CA SER A 177 -22.36 4.02 16.24
C SER A 177 -21.14 4.69 15.63
N GLU A 178 -21.36 5.82 14.96
CA GLU A 178 -20.31 6.67 14.38
C GLU A 178 -19.36 5.88 13.45
N ALA A 179 -19.91 5.02 12.59
CA ALA A 179 -19.18 4.19 11.63
C ALA A 179 -19.14 4.83 10.24
N SER A 180 -18.05 4.63 9.50
CA SER A 180 -17.93 5.05 8.09
C SER A 180 -18.85 4.25 7.16
N ALA A 181 -19.14 4.78 5.97
CA ALA A 181 -19.98 4.10 4.97
C ALA A 181 -19.41 2.72 4.56
N SER A 182 -18.09 2.61 4.38
CA SER A 182 -17.44 1.34 4.04
C SER A 182 -17.50 0.34 5.21
N THR A 183 -17.25 0.78 6.45
CA THR A 183 -17.41 -0.04 7.65
C THR A 183 -18.84 -0.57 7.78
N ILE A 184 -19.85 0.27 7.55
CA ILE A 184 -21.28 -0.13 7.58
C ILE A 184 -21.55 -1.24 6.56
N ARG A 185 -21.09 -1.07 5.31
CA ARG A 185 -21.31 -2.07 4.24
C ARG A 185 -20.69 -3.42 4.58
N ARG A 186 -19.46 -3.40 5.08
CA ARG A 186 -18.72 -4.61 5.45
C ARG A 186 -19.31 -5.32 6.66
N ALA A 187 -19.70 -4.56 7.68
CA ALA A 187 -20.44 -5.08 8.82
C ALA A 187 -21.75 -5.76 8.38
N HIS A 188 -22.53 -5.07 7.55
CA HIS A 188 -23.82 -5.55 7.06
C HIS A 188 -23.68 -6.81 6.18
N ALA A 189 -22.56 -6.97 5.49
CA ALA A 189 -22.25 -8.20 4.74
C ALA A 189 -22.00 -9.43 5.64
N VAL A 190 -21.62 -9.24 6.90
CA VAL A 190 -21.40 -10.34 7.87
C VAL A 190 -22.69 -10.70 8.61
N HIS A 191 -23.40 -9.69 9.11
CA HIS A 191 -24.70 -9.83 9.74
C HIS A 191 -25.52 -8.53 9.52
N PRO A 192 -26.84 -8.61 9.28
CA PRO A 192 -27.64 -7.42 9.06
C PRO A 192 -27.57 -6.42 10.23
N ILE A 193 -26.97 -5.26 9.97
CA ILE A 193 -26.99 -4.14 10.90
C ILE A 193 -28.39 -3.54 10.92
N THR A 194 -29.00 -3.46 12.09
CA THR A 194 -30.38 -3.01 12.28
C THR A 194 -30.46 -1.49 12.35
N ALA A 195 -29.50 -0.85 13.03
CA ALA A 195 -29.47 0.59 13.17
C ALA A 195 -28.05 1.16 13.17
N VAL A 196 -27.88 2.37 12.63
CA VAL A 196 -26.69 3.20 12.82
C VAL A 196 -27.06 4.41 13.67
N GLN A 197 -26.36 4.59 14.78
CA GLN A 197 -26.52 5.72 15.68
C GLN A 197 -25.46 6.80 15.41
N LEU A 198 -25.88 8.05 15.22
CA LEU A 198 -24.99 9.17 14.88
C LEU A 198 -25.60 10.54 15.25
N GLU A 199 -24.77 11.60 15.32
CA GLU A 199 -25.27 12.97 15.55
C GLU A 199 -25.90 13.53 14.26
N TRP A 200 -27.23 13.68 14.23
CA TRP A 200 -27.95 14.28 13.10
C TRP A 200 -29.06 15.22 13.56
N SER A 201 -28.99 16.47 13.12
CA SER A 201 -29.92 17.55 13.47
C SER A 201 -29.72 18.76 12.57
N LEU A 202 -30.53 19.82 12.76
CA LEU A 202 -30.22 21.16 12.24
C LEU A 202 -28.86 21.71 12.74
N TRP A 203 -28.25 21.07 13.74
CA TRP A 203 -26.94 21.43 14.29
C TRP A 203 -25.78 20.65 13.64
N SER A 204 -26.04 19.48 13.06
CA SER A 204 -25.02 18.65 12.40
C SER A 204 -25.62 17.82 11.29
N ARG A 205 -25.11 18.03 10.06
CA ARG A 205 -25.65 17.45 8.82
C ARG A 205 -24.57 16.80 7.95
N ASP A 206 -23.38 16.64 8.49
CA ASP A 206 -22.22 16.04 7.81
C ASP A 206 -22.50 14.61 7.30
N VAL A 207 -23.34 13.87 8.02
CA VAL A 207 -23.73 12.48 7.70
C VAL A 207 -24.58 12.34 6.44
N GLU A 208 -25.20 13.42 5.94
CA GLU A 208 -26.12 13.38 4.80
C GLU A 208 -25.43 13.06 3.47
N GLN A 209 -24.12 13.30 3.36
CA GLN A 209 -23.37 13.06 2.13
C GLN A 209 -23.18 11.56 1.85
N GLU A 210 -22.84 10.77 2.87
CA GLU A 210 -22.42 9.37 2.68
C GLU A 210 -23.17 8.37 3.56
N ILE A 211 -23.39 8.70 4.84
CA ILE A 211 -23.91 7.73 5.82
C ILE A 211 -25.41 7.54 5.64
N ILE A 212 -26.19 8.62 5.53
CA ILE A 212 -27.65 8.53 5.34
C ILE A 212 -28.00 7.77 4.05
N PRO A 213 -27.39 8.07 2.87
CA PRO A 213 -27.60 7.27 1.67
C PRO A 213 -27.23 5.79 1.85
N THR A 214 -26.10 5.50 2.51
CA THR A 214 -25.64 4.12 2.74
C THR A 214 -26.61 3.33 3.64
N CYS A 215 -27.12 3.94 4.72
CA CYS A 215 -28.12 3.30 5.58
C CYS A 215 -29.40 2.97 4.80
N ARG A 216 -29.89 3.92 3.98
CA ARG A 216 -31.10 3.74 3.17
C ARG A 216 -30.94 2.68 2.10
N GLU A 217 -29.78 2.65 1.43
CA GLU A 217 -29.45 1.63 0.44
C GLU A 217 -29.50 0.22 1.02
N LEU A 218 -29.01 0.04 2.26
CA LEU A 218 -28.93 -1.25 2.95
C LEU A 218 -30.18 -1.57 3.80
N GLY A 219 -31.18 -0.69 3.83
CA GLY A 219 -32.38 -0.86 4.66
C GLY A 219 -32.10 -0.84 6.17
N ILE A 220 -31.12 -0.05 6.60
CA ILE A 220 -30.68 0.12 7.98
C ILE A 220 -31.40 1.34 8.59
N GLY A 221 -31.91 1.20 9.82
CA GLY A 221 -32.53 2.30 10.55
C GLY A 221 -31.52 3.35 11.01
N ILE A 222 -31.94 4.61 11.16
CA ILE A 222 -31.08 5.72 11.58
C ILE A 222 -31.52 6.18 12.97
N VAL A 223 -30.61 6.15 13.94
CA VAL A 223 -30.86 6.61 15.30
C VAL A 223 -30.12 7.92 15.55
N ALA A 224 -30.85 9.03 15.52
CA ALA A 224 -30.27 10.37 15.63
C ALA A 224 -30.11 10.77 17.12
N TYR A 225 -28.86 10.91 17.58
CA TYR A 225 -28.58 11.43 18.92
C TYR A 225 -28.29 12.94 18.88
N SER A 226 -28.41 13.59 20.04
CA SER A 226 -28.33 15.05 20.17
C SER A 226 -29.19 15.84 19.17
N PRO A 227 -30.45 15.44 18.87
CA PRO A 227 -31.28 16.12 17.87
C PRO A 227 -31.56 17.61 18.20
N LEU A 228 -31.39 17.98 19.48
CA LEU A 228 -31.57 19.35 20.00
C LEU A 228 -30.25 20.12 20.16
N GLY A 229 -29.16 19.69 19.51
CA GLY A 229 -27.85 20.34 19.60
C GLY A 229 -27.33 20.39 21.04
N ARG A 230 -27.45 19.27 21.78
CA ARG A 230 -27.01 19.14 23.19
C ARG A 230 -27.64 20.17 24.14
N GLY A 231 -28.86 20.59 23.86
CA GLY A 231 -29.64 21.57 24.64
C GLY A 231 -29.68 22.97 24.03
N PHE A 232 -28.91 23.22 22.97
CA PHE A 232 -28.87 24.52 22.31
C PHE A 232 -30.24 24.96 21.79
N PHE A 233 -31.00 24.08 21.13
CA PHE A 233 -32.34 24.41 20.65
C PHE A 233 -33.42 24.44 21.75
N THR A 234 -33.10 24.00 22.96
CA THR A 234 -34.00 24.09 24.12
C THR A 234 -33.90 25.45 24.81
N SER A 235 -32.71 26.04 24.89
CA SER A 235 -32.45 27.19 25.76
C SER A 235 -31.70 28.35 25.09
N GLY A 236 -31.30 28.20 23.83
CA GLY A 236 -30.56 29.20 23.06
C GLY A 236 -29.17 29.47 23.62
N ALA A 237 -28.40 30.34 22.96
CA ALA A 237 -26.99 30.61 23.26
C ALA A 237 -26.66 30.89 24.75
N LYS A 238 -27.60 31.49 25.51
CA LYS A 238 -27.42 31.83 26.92
C LYS A 238 -27.30 30.63 27.86
N PHE A 239 -27.70 29.44 27.42
CA PHE A 239 -27.63 28.24 28.27
C PHE A 239 -26.19 27.89 28.67
N VAL A 240 -25.21 28.24 27.82
CA VAL A 240 -23.78 27.99 28.05
C VAL A 240 -23.28 28.68 29.32
N GLU A 241 -23.83 29.86 29.65
CA GLU A 241 -23.52 30.63 30.86
C GLU A 241 -23.96 29.90 32.13
N ASN A 242 -24.98 29.04 32.03
CA ASN A 242 -25.59 28.32 33.16
C ASN A 242 -25.09 26.87 33.29
N LEU A 243 -24.13 26.45 32.48
CA LEU A 243 -23.55 25.11 32.59
C LEU A 243 -22.73 24.98 33.88
N ALA A 244 -22.86 23.85 34.56
CA ALA A 244 -22.06 23.53 35.74
C ALA A 244 -20.56 23.47 35.39
N HIS A 245 -19.67 23.64 36.38
CA HIS A 245 -18.22 23.62 36.14
C HIS A 245 -17.73 22.29 35.54
N ASP A 246 -18.34 21.18 35.94
CA ASP A 246 -18.06 19.81 35.53
C ASP A 246 -18.84 19.35 34.27
N ASP A 247 -19.58 20.25 33.62
CA ASP A 247 -20.32 19.92 32.41
C ASP A 247 -19.39 19.82 31.20
N SER A 248 -19.33 18.62 30.60
CA SER A 248 -18.44 18.32 29.46
C SER A 248 -18.69 19.22 28.24
N ARG A 249 -19.90 19.79 28.11
CA ARG A 249 -20.25 20.70 27.00
C ARG A 249 -19.39 21.96 27.00
N LYS A 250 -18.87 22.40 28.14
CA LYS A 250 -17.96 23.56 28.20
C LYS A 250 -16.69 23.39 27.37
N ASN A 251 -16.28 22.14 27.15
CA ASN A 251 -15.07 21.81 26.38
C ASN A 251 -15.34 21.57 24.89
N LEU A 252 -16.60 21.64 24.44
CA LEU A 252 -16.92 21.39 23.03
C LEU A 252 -16.62 22.63 22.17
N PRO A 253 -16.04 22.46 20.97
CA PRO A 253 -15.71 23.59 20.09
C PRO A 253 -16.92 24.48 19.78
N ARG A 254 -18.09 23.88 19.52
CA ARG A 254 -19.34 24.61 19.23
C ARG A 254 -19.85 25.50 20.37
N PHE A 255 -19.39 25.25 21.60
CA PHE A 255 -19.77 26.02 22.79
C PHE A 255 -18.68 26.99 23.27
N GLN A 256 -17.62 27.19 22.49
CA GLN A 256 -16.64 28.24 22.74
C GLN A 256 -17.23 29.63 22.43
N PRO A 257 -16.83 30.71 23.15
CA PRO A 257 -17.52 32.00 23.10
C PRO A 257 -17.77 32.57 21.70
N GLU A 258 -16.77 32.55 20.82
CA GLU A 258 -16.90 33.07 19.44
C GLU A 258 -17.82 32.21 18.57
N ASN A 259 -17.77 30.89 18.75
CA ASN A 259 -18.62 29.96 18.04
C ASN A 259 -20.08 30.09 18.50
N VAL A 260 -20.33 30.23 19.80
CA VAL A 260 -21.68 30.47 20.36
C VAL A 260 -22.27 31.78 19.83
N LYS A 261 -21.46 32.83 19.74
CA LYS A 261 -21.87 34.13 19.20
C LYS A 261 -22.33 34.02 17.76
N HIS A 262 -21.62 33.25 16.93
CA HIS A 262 -22.02 32.96 15.55
C HIS A 262 -23.28 32.09 15.50
N ASN A 263 -23.28 30.98 16.23
CA ASN A 263 -24.33 29.97 16.17
C ASN A 263 -25.67 30.47 16.74
N LYS A 264 -25.65 31.54 17.55
CA LYS A 264 -26.85 32.25 18.04
C LYS A 264 -27.81 32.64 16.91
N THR A 265 -27.30 33.04 15.75
CA THR A 265 -28.13 33.42 14.60
C THR A 265 -28.99 32.27 14.10
N LEU A 266 -28.48 31.03 14.12
CA LEU A 266 -29.26 29.85 13.77
C LEU A 266 -30.42 29.63 14.76
N PHE A 267 -30.17 29.79 16.07
CA PHE A 267 -31.22 29.70 17.08
C PHE A 267 -32.34 30.72 16.85
N GLU A 268 -31.97 31.97 16.56
CA GLU A 268 -32.93 33.06 16.36
C GLU A 268 -33.83 32.77 15.17
N ARG A 269 -33.27 32.35 14.03
CA ARG A 269 -34.05 32.01 12.83
C ARG A 269 -34.97 30.81 13.05
N VAL A 270 -34.50 29.76 13.72
CA VAL A 270 -35.34 28.62 14.11
C VAL A 270 -36.43 29.05 15.08
N SER A 271 -36.15 29.98 15.99
CA SER A 271 -37.13 30.51 16.94
C SER A 271 -38.21 31.33 16.26
N ASP A 272 -37.86 32.14 15.26
CA ASP A 272 -38.81 32.94 14.49
C ASP A 272 -39.78 32.02 13.72
N LEU A 273 -39.28 30.98 13.06
CA LEU A 273 -40.15 30.01 12.39
C LEU A 273 -40.98 29.21 13.40
N ALA A 274 -40.43 28.82 14.55
CA ALA A 274 -41.17 28.11 15.59
C ALA A 274 -42.33 28.95 16.14
N ALA A 275 -42.10 30.25 16.34
CA ALA A 275 -43.13 31.20 16.74
C ALA A 275 -44.24 31.32 15.68
N ARG A 276 -43.89 31.42 14.39
CA ARG A 276 -44.87 31.43 13.28
C ARG A 276 -45.69 30.13 13.23
N LYS A 277 -45.07 28.99 13.56
CA LYS A 277 -45.71 27.67 13.58
C LYS A 277 -46.55 27.42 14.84
N GLY A 278 -46.34 28.18 15.91
CA GLY A 278 -46.98 27.99 17.21
C GLY A 278 -46.40 26.83 18.03
N CYS A 279 -45.09 26.58 17.91
CA CYS A 279 -44.37 25.57 18.68
C CYS A 279 -43.06 26.13 19.27
N THR A 280 -42.38 25.36 20.12
CA THR A 280 -41.07 25.77 20.66
C THR A 280 -39.95 25.51 19.65
N PRO A 281 -38.80 26.20 19.76
CA PRO A 281 -37.64 25.91 18.90
C PRO A 281 -37.15 24.46 19.05
N SER A 282 -37.25 23.88 20.26
CA SER A 282 -36.95 22.47 20.52
C SER A 282 -37.90 21.53 19.79
N GLN A 283 -39.21 21.81 19.84
CA GLN A 283 -40.21 21.03 19.10
C GLN A 283 -39.98 21.12 17.60
N LEU A 284 -39.69 22.31 17.07
CA LEU A 284 -39.44 22.50 15.65
C LEU A 284 -38.19 21.75 15.17
N ALA A 285 -37.08 21.87 15.89
CA ALA A 285 -35.83 21.18 15.56
C ALA A 285 -35.98 19.66 15.61
N LEU A 286 -36.69 19.13 16.61
CA LEU A 286 -36.95 17.70 16.72
C LEU A 286 -37.95 17.20 15.67
N ALA A 287 -38.98 17.99 15.36
CA ALA A 287 -39.91 17.71 14.28
C ALA A 287 -39.21 17.63 12.92
N TRP A 288 -38.21 18.49 12.68
CA TRP A 288 -37.40 18.41 11.47
C TRP A 288 -36.71 17.05 11.32
N VAL A 289 -36.13 16.51 12.41
CA VAL A 289 -35.49 15.18 12.40
C VAL A 289 -36.51 14.09 12.10
N HIS A 290 -37.70 14.15 12.72
CA HIS A 290 -38.80 13.21 12.45
C HIS A 290 -39.29 13.24 10.99
N HIS A 291 -39.19 14.37 10.29
CA HIS A 291 -39.61 14.49 8.89
C HIS A 291 -38.55 14.00 7.89
N GLN A 292 -37.33 13.67 8.34
CA GLN A 292 -36.29 13.20 7.43
C GLN A 292 -36.58 11.82 6.84
N GLY A 293 -37.41 11.00 7.50
CA GLY A 293 -37.89 9.73 6.95
C GLY A 293 -38.52 8.81 7.99
N ASN A 294 -39.26 7.82 7.53
CA ASN A 294 -39.90 6.80 8.39
C ASN A 294 -38.90 5.77 8.94
N ASP A 295 -37.64 5.86 8.53
CA ASP A 295 -36.47 5.08 8.94
C ASP A 295 -35.67 5.76 10.08
N VAL A 296 -36.10 6.94 10.54
CA VAL A 296 -35.38 7.78 11.51
C VAL A 296 -36.05 7.74 12.89
N CYS A 297 -35.29 7.36 13.92
CA CYS A 297 -35.73 7.37 15.31
C CYS A 297 -34.80 8.25 16.17
N PRO A 298 -35.17 9.50 16.48
CA PRO A 298 -34.36 10.35 17.36
C PRO A 298 -34.48 9.92 18.82
N ILE A 299 -33.39 10.10 19.58
CA ILE A 299 -33.27 9.75 21.01
C ILE A 299 -32.90 10.96 21.89
N PRO A 300 -33.73 12.02 21.95
CA PRO A 300 -33.43 13.18 22.79
C PRO A 300 -33.39 12.80 24.27
N GLY A 301 -32.29 13.10 24.95
CA GLY A 301 -32.16 12.93 26.39
C GLY A 301 -32.63 14.15 27.19
N THR A 302 -33.09 13.93 28.41
CA THR A 302 -33.48 14.97 29.37
C THR A 302 -33.44 14.45 30.80
N THR A 303 -33.33 15.36 31.77
CA THR A 303 -33.47 15.08 33.22
C THR A 303 -34.72 15.72 33.81
N LYS A 304 -35.61 16.27 32.97
CA LYS A 304 -36.83 16.98 33.39
C LYS A 304 -38.05 16.46 32.63
N ILE A 305 -39.12 16.15 33.35
CA ILE A 305 -40.42 15.71 32.79
C ILE A 305 -40.98 16.75 31.81
N ALA A 306 -40.97 18.04 32.16
CA ALA A 306 -41.48 19.09 31.28
C ALA A 306 -40.76 19.15 29.92
N ASN A 307 -39.44 18.92 29.91
CA ASN A 307 -38.67 18.86 28.67
C ASN A 307 -38.99 17.57 27.88
N PHE A 308 -39.23 16.45 28.57
CA PHE A 308 -39.68 15.22 27.94
C PHE A 308 -41.03 15.42 27.24
N ASP A 309 -42.00 16.02 27.92
CA ASP A 309 -43.33 16.30 27.36
C ASP A 309 -43.24 17.21 26.13
N GLN A 310 -42.36 18.23 26.17
CA GLN A 310 -42.07 19.05 25.01
C GLN A 310 -41.50 18.24 23.83
N ASN A 311 -40.56 17.33 24.10
CA ASN A 311 -39.98 16.48 23.08
C ASN A 311 -41.04 15.57 22.45
N ILE A 312 -41.95 14.98 23.24
CA ILE A 312 -43.03 14.13 22.71
C ILE A 312 -44.03 14.94 21.88
N ALA A 313 -44.35 16.16 22.31
CA ALA A 313 -45.23 17.04 21.56
C ALA A 313 -44.69 17.40 20.15
N ALA A 314 -43.37 17.27 19.91
CA ALA A 314 -42.78 17.47 18.58
C ALA A 314 -43.35 16.52 17.51
N LEU A 315 -43.80 15.31 17.88
CA LEU A 315 -44.42 14.34 16.97
C LEU A 315 -45.72 14.85 16.32
N SER A 316 -46.38 15.83 16.96
CA SER A 316 -47.60 16.45 16.46
C SER A 316 -47.35 17.64 15.54
N VAL A 317 -46.12 18.16 15.49
CA VAL A 317 -45.75 19.25 14.58
C VAL A 317 -45.63 18.69 13.17
N LYS A 318 -46.28 19.33 12.19
CA LYS A 318 -46.21 18.98 10.76
C LYS A 318 -45.47 20.06 10.01
N LEU A 319 -44.49 19.67 9.20
CA LEU A 319 -43.71 20.59 8.38
C LEU A 319 -44.13 20.45 6.91
N THR A 320 -44.44 21.58 6.27
CA THR A 320 -44.65 21.60 4.82
C THR A 320 -43.30 21.50 4.09
N PRO A 321 -43.27 21.12 2.81
CA PRO A 321 -42.04 21.12 2.01
C PRO A 321 -41.32 22.48 2.03
N GLU A 322 -42.07 23.58 2.06
CA GLU A 322 -41.51 24.95 2.11
C GLU A 322 -40.87 25.24 3.46
N GLU A 323 -41.49 24.82 4.57
CA GLU A 323 -40.94 24.98 5.92
C GLU A 323 -39.70 24.10 6.14
N LEU A 324 -39.68 22.88 5.56
CA LEU A 324 -38.50 22.02 5.54
C LEU A 324 -37.35 22.69 4.79
N ALA A 325 -37.60 23.17 3.57
CA ALA A 325 -36.61 23.88 2.77
C ALA A 325 -36.11 25.17 3.47
N GLU A 326 -37.01 25.88 4.15
CA GLU A 326 -36.66 27.08 4.93
C GLU A 326 -35.73 26.72 6.10
N LEU A 327 -36.05 25.68 6.88
CA LEU A 327 -35.19 25.19 7.96
C LEU A 327 -33.82 24.73 7.46
N GLU A 328 -33.80 24.00 6.34
CA GLU A 328 -32.56 23.53 5.72
C GLU A 328 -31.69 24.67 5.20
N SER A 329 -32.31 25.77 4.75
CA SER A 329 -31.59 26.99 4.35
C SER A 329 -30.92 27.70 5.52
N TYR A 330 -31.46 27.54 6.74
CA TYR A 330 -30.85 28.10 7.95
C TYR A 330 -29.66 27.26 8.40
N ALA A 331 -29.78 25.95 8.25
CA ALA A 331 -28.83 24.93 8.71
C ALA A 331 -28.04 24.33 7.53
N SER A 332 -27.44 25.15 6.66
CA SER A 332 -26.49 24.64 5.68
C SER A 332 -25.24 24.07 6.38
N ALA A 333 -24.46 23.23 5.71
CA ALA A 333 -23.33 22.53 6.31
C ALA A 333 -22.31 23.47 7.01
N ASP A 334 -22.16 24.70 6.50
CA ASP A 334 -21.25 25.72 7.05
C ASP A 334 -21.90 26.68 8.07
N ALA A 335 -23.19 26.50 8.38
CA ALA A 335 -23.96 27.42 9.22
C ALA A 335 -23.62 27.33 10.72
N VAL A 336 -22.99 26.23 11.16
CA VAL A 336 -22.58 26.02 12.55
C VAL A 336 -21.06 26.08 12.64
N LYS A 337 -20.55 27.03 13.44
CA LYS A 337 -19.12 27.18 13.73
C LYS A 337 -18.69 26.30 14.89
N GLY A 338 -17.51 25.70 14.72
CA GLY A 338 -16.89 24.75 15.64
C GLY A 338 -17.23 23.30 15.32
N ASP A 339 -16.26 22.41 15.50
CA ASP A 339 -16.42 20.97 15.29
C ASP A 339 -17.35 20.33 16.34
N ARG A 340 -17.95 19.19 15.99
CA ARG A 340 -18.81 18.40 16.90
C ARG A 340 -18.08 18.03 18.19
N TYR A 341 -16.79 17.68 18.07
CA TYR A 341 -15.92 17.18 19.12
C TYR A 341 -14.55 17.86 19.06
N PRO A 342 -13.79 17.88 20.17
CA PRO A 342 -12.36 18.23 20.13
C PRO A 342 -11.56 17.21 19.30
N ASN A 343 -10.39 17.62 18.79
CA ASN A 343 -9.54 16.85 17.85
C ASN A 343 -9.11 15.44 18.29
N TYR A 344 -9.37 15.03 19.54
CA TYR A 344 -9.04 13.69 20.05
C TYR A 344 -10.23 12.71 20.02
N CYS A 345 -11.45 13.16 19.66
CA CYS A 345 -12.62 12.29 19.57
C CYS A 345 -12.92 11.98 18.11
N SER A 346 -12.76 10.71 17.70
CA SER A 346 -13.02 10.27 16.34
C SER A 346 -14.52 10.29 16.01
N THR A 347 -14.86 10.63 14.76
CA THR A 347 -16.23 10.52 14.25
C THR A 347 -16.31 9.50 13.11
N TRP A 348 -17.47 9.36 12.47
CA TRP A 348 -17.62 8.50 11.29
C TRP A 348 -16.58 8.77 10.17
N THR A 349 -16.04 9.99 10.07
CA THR A 349 -15.01 10.38 9.10
C THR A 349 -13.67 9.67 9.33
N ASP A 350 -13.36 9.34 10.58
CA ASP A 350 -12.05 8.79 10.98
C ASP A 350 -12.13 7.30 11.34
N ASN A 351 -13.33 6.72 11.25
CA ASN A 351 -13.66 5.39 11.77
C ASN A 351 -13.78 4.35 10.63
N GLU A 352 -12.76 4.29 9.77
CA GLU A 352 -12.58 3.22 8.79
C GLU A 352 -11.78 2.06 9.42
N THR A 353 -12.21 0.81 9.18
CA THR A 353 -11.47 -0.37 9.64
C THR A 353 -10.68 -1.00 8.49
N PRO A 354 -9.59 -1.73 8.74
CA PRO A 354 -8.92 -2.50 7.68
C PRO A 354 -9.85 -3.60 7.13
N PRO A 355 -9.97 -3.80 5.79
CA PRO A 355 -10.81 -4.84 5.19
C PRO A 355 -10.43 -6.25 5.66
N LEU A 356 -11.42 -7.11 5.87
CA LEU A 356 -11.18 -8.53 6.07
C LEU A 356 -10.66 -9.13 4.76
N LEU A 357 -9.34 -9.21 4.62
CA LEU A 357 -8.71 -9.92 3.51
C LEU A 357 -9.18 -11.38 3.55
N LEU A 358 -9.76 -11.85 2.43
CA LEU A 358 -10.26 -13.21 2.16
C LEU A 358 -9.22 -14.28 2.52
N ILE A 359 -9.10 -14.61 3.80
CA ILE A 359 -8.31 -15.73 4.32
C ILE A 359 -9.15 -16.37 5.43
N SER A 360 -9.89 -17.40 5.03
CA SER A 360 -10.62 -18.43 5.79
C SER A 360 -10.73 -18.25 7.31
N SER A 361 -11.99 -18.21 7.78
CA SER A 361 -12.54 -18.11 9.13
C SER A 361 -12.03 -19.09 10.21
N LEU A 362 -10.95 -19.84 9.97
CA LEU A 362 -10.39 -20.82 10.90
C LEU A 362 -9.34 -20.23 11.86
N ASN A 363 -8.67 -19.13 11.50
CA ASN A 363 -7.56 -18.58 12.29
C ASN A 363 -7.97 -17.69 13.47
N LEU A 364 -9.22 -17.23 13.51
CA LEU A 364 -9.67 -16.22 14.47
C LEU A 364 -10.03 -16.82 15.84
N LEU A 365 -10.53 -18.05 15.90
CA LEU A 365 -10.81 -18.74 17.16
C LEU A 365 -9.52 -19.12 17.92
N THR A 366 -8.41 -19.31 17.20
CA THR A 366 -7.13 -19.73 17.77
C THR A 366 -6.30 -18.55 18.29
N GLN A 367 -6.53 -17.34 17.79
CA GLN A 367 -5.83 -16.11 18.21
C GLN A 367 -6.24 -15.62 19.60
N MET A 368 -7.35 -16.10 20.15
CA MET A 368 -7.95 -15.57 21.39
C MET A 368 -7.52 -16.30 22.66
N ALA A 369 -6.74 -17.37 22.54
CA ALA A 369 -6.19 -18.12 23.66
C ALA A 369 -4.69 -17.84 23.83
N GLY A 370 -4.32 -16.59 24.12
CA GLY A 370 -3.04 -16.20 24.73
C GLY A 370 -1.75 -16.30 23.88
N GLY A 371 -1.15 -15.15 23.57
CA GLY A 371 0.22 -15.03 23.05
C GLY A 371 0.30 -14.08 21.86
N ALA A 372 1.45 -13.40 21.71
CA ALA A 372 1.75 -12.51 20.58
C ALA A 372 1.21 -13.06 19.25
N GLY A 373 0.48 -12.22 18.51
CA GLY A 373 -0.34 -12.65 17.36
C GLY A 373 0.39 -13.63 16.43
N ILE A 374 -0.18 -14.82 16.27
CA ILE A 374 0.37 -15.89 15.42
C ILE A 374 0.69 -15.33 14.04
N VAL A 375 1.93 -15.52 13.59
CA VAL A 375 2.39 -15.12 12.25
C VAL A 375 1.48 -15.75 11.19
N LYS A 376 0.90 -14.91 10.33
CA LYS A 376 -0.02 -15.36 9.28
C LYS A 376 0.70 -16.29 8.29
N ARG A 377 -0.05 -17.17 7.65
CA ARG A 377 0.43 -18.02 6.55
C ARG A 377 0.28 -17.28 5.21
N MET A 378 1.17 -17.55 4.27
CA MET A 378 1.13 -17.07 2.89
C MET A 378 1.48 -18.20 1.91
N LYS A 379 1.01 -18.10 0.67
CA LYS A 379 1.45 -18.98 -0.41
C LYS A 379 2.79 -18.50 -0.93
N LEU A 380 3.79 -19.37 -0.96
CA LEU A 380 5.08 -19.10 -1.56
C LEU A 380 5.12 -19.73 -2.95
N GLY A 381 4.85 -18.91 -3.97
CA GLY A 381 4.65 -19.37 -5.34
C GLY A 381 3.28 -20.00 -5.60
N SER A 382 3.07 -20.41 -6.84
CA SER A 382 1.80 -20.97 -7.34
C SER A 382 1.71 -22.50 -7.21
N GLN A 383 2.80 -23.15 -6.80
CA GLN A 383 2.95 -24.60 -6.74
C GLN A 383 2.29 -25.23 -5.49
N GLY A 384 1.75 -24.42 -4.58
CA GLY A 384 0.99 -24.90 -3.41
C GLY A 384 1.78 -24.96 -2.10
N LEU A 385 3.04 -24.50 -2.08
CA LEU A 385 3.79 -24.33 -0.83
C LEU A 385 3.17 -23.18 -0.02
N GLU A 386 2.84 -23.44 1.24
CA GLU A 386 2.42 -22.43 2.20
C GLU A 386 3.43 -22.32 3.33
N VAL A 387 3.73 -21.10 3.73
CA VAL A 387 4.77 -20.75 4.71
C VAL A 387 4.27 -19.64 5.64
N SER A 388 4.97 -19.34 6.71
CA SER A 388 4.73 -18.13 7.49
C SER A 388 5.11 -16.88 6.69
N ALA A 389 4.32 -15.80 6.82
CA ALA A 389 4.53 -14.52 6.13
C ALA A 389 5.91 -13.93 6.38
N GLN A 390 6.52 -14.26 7.52
CA GLN A 390 7.92 -14.06 7.79
C GLN A 390 8.56 -15.38 8.18
N GLY A 391 9.70 -15.71 7.58
CA GLY A 391 10.51 -16.87 7.95
C GLY A 391 11.65 -16.51 8.91
N LEU A 392 12.43 -17.51 9.29
CA LEU A 392 13.63 -17.34 10.11
C LEU A 392 14.87 -17.81 9.34
N GLY A 393 15.76 -16.85 9.02
CA GLY A 393 17.08 -17.16 8.48
C GLY A 393 18.03 -17.65 9.58
N CYS A 394 18.47 -18.90 9.51
CA CYS A 394 19.23 -19.53 10.59
C CYS A 394 20.76 -19.37 10.47
N MET A 395 21.24 -18.75 9.39
CA MET A 395 22.65 -18.55 9.06
C MET A 395 23.48 -17.96 10.23
N GLY A 396 23.00 -16.86 10.83
CA GLY A 396 23.74 -16.16 11.90
C GLY A 396 23.85 -16.93 13.23
N MET A 397 23.18 -18.07 13.37
CA MET A 397 23.29 -18.92 14.57
C MET A 397 24.63 -19.65 14.65
N SER A 398 25.24 -19.96 13.49
CA SER A 398 26.51 -20.71 13.43
C SER A 398 27.48 -20.29 12.32
N ALA A 399 27.15 -19.30 11.49
CA ALA A 399 27.99 -18.91 10.35
C ALA A 399 28.10 -17.38 10.16
N PHE A 400 29.24 -16.95 9.61
CA PHE A 400 29.56 -15.63 9.06
C PHE A 400 29.51 -14.42 10.02
N TYR A 401 28.66 -14.39 11.05
CA TYR A 401 28.49 -13.26 11.99
C TYR A 401 29.15 -13.53 13.35
N GLY A 402 30.44 -13.86 13.32
CA GLY A 402 31.24 -14.19 14.50
C GLY A 402 31.08 -15.65 14.95
N ALA A 403 31.46 -15.92 16.20
CA ALA A 403 31.47 -17.28 16.74
C ALA A 403 30.04 -17.88 16.86
N PRO A 404 29.87 -19.18 16.60
CA PRO A 404 28.60 -19.88 16.81
C PRO A 404 28.06 -19.67 18.22
N LYS A 405 26.74 -19.60 18.34
CA LYS A 405 26.06 -19.51 19.65
C LYS A 405 25.85 -20.91 20.24
N PRO A 406 25.69 -21.03 21.57
CA PRO A 406 25.36 -22.31 22.19
C PRO A 406 24.09 -22.92 21.59
N ASP A 407 24.14 -24.22 21.27
CA ASP A 407 23.01 -24.91 20.64
C ASP A 407 21.69 -24.75 21.40
N GLN A 408 21.73 -24.83 22.74
CA GLN A 408 20.52 -24.73 23.57
C GLN A 408 19.81 -23.38 23.44
N ASP A 409 20.57 -22.29 23.34
CA ASP A 409 20.01 -20.95 23.18
C ASP A 409 19.34 -20.82 21.80
N MET A 410 19.97 -21.38 20.76
CA MET A 410 19.43 -21.33 19.40
C MET A 410 18.24 -22.26 19.20
N ILE A 411 18.26 -23.45 19.83
CA ILE A 411 17.10 -24.35 19.88
C ILE A 411 15.93 -23.64 20.57
N SER A 412 16.18 -22.97 21.69
CA SER A 412 15.15 -22.20 22.41
C SER A 412 14.58 -21.08 21.53
N LEU A 413 15.42 -20.37 20.78
CA LEU A 413 14.99 -19.35 19.84
C LEU A 413 14.16 -19.93 18.67
N ILE A 414 14.57 -21.07 18.11
CA ILE A 414 13.81 -21.76 17.05
C ILE A 414 12.44 -22.19 17.58
N HIS A 415 12.38 -22.77 18.77
CA HIS A 415 11.12 -23.16 19.41
C HIS A 415 10.24 -21.95 19.70
N HIS A 416 10.81 -20.86 20.18
CA HIS A 416 10.09 -19.59 20.38
C HIS A 416 9.50 -19.06 19.07
N ALA A 417 10.27 -19.12 17.98
CA ALA A 417 9.80 -18.71 16.65
C ALA A 417 8.62 -19.57 16.17
N ILE A 418 8.72 -20.89 16.31
CA ILE A 418 7.65 -21.84 15.96
C ILE A 418 6.41 -21.60 16.81
N ASN A 419 6.57 -21.37 18.12
CA ASN A 419 5.46 -21.06 19.01
C ASN A 419 4.78 -19.73 18.69
N SER A 420 5.49 -18.80 18.05
CA SER A 420 4.93 -17.54 17.54
C SER A 420 4.28 -17.68 16.16
N GLY A 421 4.25 -18.89 15.58
CA GLY A 421 3.65 -19.18 14.27
C GLY A 421 4.60 -19.10 13.08
N VAL A 422 5.91 -18.91 13.31
CA VAL A 422 6.90 -19.04 12.23
C VAL A 422 7.04 -20.51 11.86
N THR A 423 6.83 -20.79 10.59
CA THR A 423 6.85 -22.15 10.07
C THR A 423 7.96 -22.32 9.02
N PHE A 424 8.41 -21.22 8.39
CA PHE A 424 9.49 -21.27 7.41
C PHE A 424 10.86 -21.09 8.04
N LEU A 425 11.67 -22.16 8.03
CA LEU A 425 13.05 -22.15 8.52
C LEU A 425 14.02 -22.31 7.36
N ASP A 426 14.92 -21.35 7.20
CA ASP A 426 15.90 -21.32 6.11
C ASP A 426 17.33 -21.59 6.64
N THR A 427 17.97 -22.64 6.12
CA THR A 427 19.36 -23.02 6.41
C THR A 427 20.14 -23.34 5.13
N SER A 428 21.37 -23.86 5.23
CA SER A 428 22.20 -24.35 4.12
C SER A 428 23.27 -25.30 4.64
N ASP A 429 23.69 -26.25 3.81
CA ASP A 429 24.85 -27.13 4.06
C ASP A 429 26.15 -26.35 4.35
N ILE A 430 26.35 -25.17 3.76
CA ILE A 430 27.56 -24.36 3.94
C ILE A 430 27.59 -23.58 5.27
N TYR A 431 26.48 -23.49 6.00
CA TYR A 431 26.44 -22.73 7.25
C TYR A 431 27.10 -23.52 8.39
N GLY A 432 28.23 -23.04 8.89
CA GLY A 432 29.02 -23.69 9.94
C GLY A 432 30.46 -23.91 9.56
N PRO A 433 30.78 -24.71 8.52
CA PRO A 433 29.92 -25.49 7.60
C PRO A 433 29.23 -26.71 8.24
N PHE A 434 28.12 -27.16 7.66
CA PHE A 434 27.30 -28.33 8.03
C PHE A 434 26.67 -28.31 9.44
N THR A 435 27.17 -27.47 10.36
CA THR A 435 26.71 -27.45 11.76
C THR A 435 25.34 -26.81 11.93
N ASN A 436 24.93 -25.90 11.05
CA ASN A 436 23.60 -25.28 11.13
C ASN A 436 22.48 -26.30 10.87
N GLU A 437 22.65 -27.17 9.86
CA GLU A 437 21.73 -28.27 9.59
C GLU A 437 21.66 -29.26 10.77
N ILE A 438 22.79 -29.55 11.42
CA ILE A 438 22.81 -30.39 12.62
C ILE A 438 22.04 -29.73 13.79
N LEU A 439 22.22 -28.41 13.99
CA LEU A 439 21.50 -27.63 14.99
C LEU A 439 19.98 -27.68 14.76
N LEU A 440 19.53 -27.44 13.52
CA LEU A 440 18.11 -27.54 13.17
C LEU A 440 17.60 -28.97 13.34
N GLY A 441 18.38 -29.98 12.96
CA GLY A 441 18.03 -31.38 13.19
C GLY A 441 17.83 -31.72 14.66
N LYS A 442 18.58 -31.09 15.58
CA LYS A 442 18.33 -31.20 17.03
C LYS A 442 17.03 -30.48 17.43
N ALA A 443 16.79 -29.28 16.92
CA ALA A 443 15.61 -28.47 17.24
C ALA A 443 14.29 -29.10 16.75
N LEU A 444 14.32 -29.86 15.65
CA LEU A 444 13.12 -30.41 15.01
C LEU A 444 12.67 -31.79 15.53
N LYS A 445 13.40 -32.37 16.49
CA LYS A 445 13.02 -33.63 17.15
C LYS A 445 11.73 -33.48 17.96
N GLY A 446 11.11 -34.61 18.31
CA GLY A 446 9.96 -34.65 19.22
C GLY A 446 8.66 -34.11 18.61
N GLY A 447 8.45 -34.31 17.29
CA GLY A 447 7.24 -33.87 16.59
C GLY A 447 7.23 -32.40 16.17
N VAL A 448 8.36 -31.69 16.30
CA VAL A 448 8.48 -30.29 15.87
C VAL A 448 8.63 -30.18 14.34
N ARG A 449 9.24 -31.18 13.69
CA ARG A 449 9.40 -31.25 12.23
C ARG A 449 8.08 -31.05 11.44
N ASP A 450 6.97 -31.57 11.96
CA ASP A 450 5.65 -31.49 11.30
C ASP A 450 5.02 -30.09 11.37
N LYS A 451 5.63 -29.17 12.15
CA LYS A 451 5.15 -27.80 12.34
C LYS A 451 5.86 -26.79 11.45
N VAL A 452 6.80 -27.22 10.61
CA VAL A 452 7.66 -26.32 9.83
C VAL A 452 7.77 -26.73 8.37
N GLU A 453 7.91 -25.74 7.51
CA GLU A 453 8.44 -25.88 6.16
C GLU A 453 9.94 -25.60 6.20
N LEU A 454 10.72 -26.66 6.03
CA LEU A 454 12.17 -26.63 6.14
C LEU A 454 12.80 -26.39 4.76
N ALA A 455 13.54 -25.29 4.65
CA ALA A 455 14.36 -24.97 3.49
C ALA A 455 15.85 -25.19 3.75
N THR A 456 16.54 -25.87 2.84
CA THR A 456 18.00 -25.94 2.82
C THR A 456 18.53 -25.79 1.40
N LYS A 457 19.86 -25.68 1.25
CA LYS A 457 20.53 -25.36 -0.01
C LYS A 457 21.78 -26.19 -0.21
N PHE A 458 22.17 -26.32 -1.47
CA PHE A 458 23.41 -26.96 -1.92
C PHE A 458 24.12 -26.13 -2.98
N GLY A 459 25.30 -26.59 -3.37
CA GLY A 459 25.99 -26.10 -4.56
C GLY A 459 27.20 -25.23 -4.26
N LEU A 460 27.52 -25.01 -2.99
CA LEU A 460 28.75 -24.36 -2.56
C LEU A 460 29.67 -25.40 -1.91
N ARG A 461 30.94 -25.46 -2.32
CA ARG A 461 31.94 -26.41 -1.82
C ARG A 461 33.25 -25.70 -1.51
N TYR A 462 33.89 -26.05 -0.40
CA TYR A 462 35.26 -25.61 -0.11
C TYR A 462 36.27 -26.37 -0.96
N VAL A 463 37.19 -25.65 -1.60
CA VAL A 463 38.34 -26.21 -2.31
C VAL A 463 39.43 -26.56 -1.29
N GLU A 464 39.95 -27.79 -1.36
CA GLU A 464 41.11 -28.31 -0.61
C GLU A 464 41.17 -28.01 0.90
N ASN A 465 40.53 -28.84 1.75
CA ASN A 465 40.80 -29.04 3.21
C ASN A 465 41.08 -27.82 4.11
N LYS A 466 40.86 -26.59 3.66
CA LYS A 466 41.03 -25.34 4.39
C LYS A 466 39.64 -24.76 4.60
N MET A 467 39.06 -25.05 5.76
CA MET A 467 37.82 -24.40 6.23
C MET A 467 38.09 -22.95 6.66
N GLU A 468 38.67 -22.14 5.77
CA GLU A 468 38.89 -20.70 5.98
C GLU A 468 38.00 -19.91 5.02
N VAL A 469 37.41 -18.83 5.52
CA VAL A 469 36.53 -17.94 4.76
C VAL A 469 37.38 -17.07 3.82
N GLY A 470 37.32 -17.32 2.51
CA GLY A 470 38.08 -16.65 1.45
C GLY A 470 37.79 -17.22 0.04
N ASN A 471 38.61 -16.87 -0.97
CA ASN A 471 38.47 -17.20 -2.42
C ASN A 471 38.51 -18.70 -2.80
N ASN A 472 38.24 -19.63 -1.87
CA ASN A 472 38.36 -21.08 -2.07
C ASN A 472 36.99 -21.77 -2.11
N MET A 473 36.01 -21.17 -2.78
CA MET A 473 34.65 -21.70 -2.90
C MET A 473 34.34 -22.03 -4.37
N GLU A 474 34.02 -23.29 -4.64
CA GLU A 474 33.51 -23.75 -5.93
C GLU A 474 31.99 -23.81 -5.91
N VAL A 475 31.39 -23.50 -7.07
CA VAL A 475 29.97 -23.70 -7.31
C VAL A 475 29.78 -24.98 -8.11
N GLN A 476 28.89 -25.86 -7.66
CA GLN A 476 28.71 -27.18 -8.28
C GLN A 476 27.23 -27.54 -8.42
N GLY A 477 26.79 -27.72 -9.65
CA GLY A 477 25.41 -28.01 -10.04
C GLY A 477 25.22 -29.32 -10.80
N ASP A 478 26.27 -30.16 -10.92
CA ASP A 478 26.14 -31.43 -11.64
C ASP A 478 25.21 -32.43 -10.90
N PRO A 479 24.50 -33.31 -11.63
CA PRO A 479 23.53 -34.22 -11.04
C PRO A 479 24.06 -35.13 -9.92
N ALA A 480 25.31 -35.61 -10.03
CA ALA A 480 25.87 -36.52 -9.04
C ALA A 480 26.11 -35.78 -7.71
N TYR A 481 26.62 -34.54 -7.78
CA TYR A 481 26.79 -33.70 -6.61
C TYR A 481 25.46 -33.29 -5.97
N VAL A 482 24.47 -32.86 -6.77
CA VAL A 482 23.13 -32.48 -6.28
C VAL A 482 22.55 -33.58 -5.39
N ARG A 483 22.60 -34.82 -5.86
CA ARG A 483 22.12 -35.99 -5.11
C ARG A 483 22.93 -36.25 -3.85
N ALA A 484 24.26 -36.26 -3.95
CA ALA A 484 25.12 -36.50 -2.80
C ALA A 484 24.95 -35.44 -1.70
N ALA A 485 24.78 -34.18 -2.09
CA ALA A 485 24.51 -33.07 -1.19
C ALA A 485 23.16 -33.25 -0.47
N LEU A 486 22.10 -33.62 -1.20
CA LEU A 486 20.78 -33.84 -0.61
C LEU A 486 20.80 -34.98 0.42
N GLU A 487 21.35 -36.15 0.07
CA GLU A 487 21.45 -37.28 0.99
C GLU A 487 22.20 -36.91 2.27
N SER A 488 23.24 -36.09 2.14
CA SER A 488 24.02 -35.61 3.27
C SER A 488 23.22 -34.63 4.14
N SER A 489 22.46 -33.72 3.53
CA SER A 489 21.57 -32.79 4.24
C SER A 489 20.45 -33.53 4.98
N LEU A 490 19.78 -34.50 4.35
CA LEU A 490 18.76 -35.35 4.98
C LEU A 490 19.31 -36.04 6.23
N LYS A 491 20.52 -36.60 6.14
CA LYS A 491 21.20 -37.24 7.27
C LYS A 491 21.54 -36.26 8.40
N ARG A 492 22.04 -35.07 8.09
CA ARG A 492 22.41 -34.06 9.11
C ARG A 492 21.19 -33.48 9.82
N LEU A 493 20.14 -33.20 9.07
CA LEU A 493 18.86 -32.72 9.59
C LEU A 493 18.08 -33.85 10.31
N GLY A 494 18.35 -35.11 9.99
CA GLY A 494 17.64 -36.26 10.54
C GLY A 494 16.19 -36.31 10.09
N VAL A 495 15.93 -36.00 8.82
CA VAL A 495 14.59 -35.96 8.21
C VAL A 495 14.56 -36.79 6.93
N ASP A 496 13.38 -37.29 6.57
CA ASP A 496 13.20 -38.10 5.36
C ASP A 496 12.96 -37.27 4.10
N SER A 497 12.50 -36.02 4.26
CA SER A 497 12.26 -35.09 3.14
C SER A 497 12.51 -33.63 3.50
N ILE A 498 12.94 -32.86 2.51
CA ILE A 498 13.09 -31.40 2.53
C ILE A 498 11.87 -30.76 1.86
N ASP A 499 11.29 -29.73 2.48
CA ASP A 499 10.14 -29.05 1.89
C ASP A 499 10.56 -28.19 0.69
N LEU A 500 11.62 -27.38 0.84
CA LEU A 500 12.12 -26.53 -0.24
C LEU A 500 13.64 -26.64 -0.36
N TYR A 501 14.14 -27.09 -1.52
CA TYR A 501 15.57 -27.29 -1.75
C TYR A 501 16.11 -26.33 -2.82
N TYR A 502 17.09 -25.52 -2.43
CA TYR A 502 17.67 -24.49 -3.29
C TYR A 502 19.01 -24.91 -3.90
N GLN A 503 19.23 -24.57 -5.17
CA GLN A 503 20.58 -24.33 -5.64
C GLN A 503 21.04 -22.96 -5.10
N HIS A 504 22.08 -22.94 -4.26
CA HIS A 504 22.51 -21.76 -3.49
C HIS A 504 23.20 -20.70 -4.37
N ARG A 505 23.97 -21.14 -5.37
CA ARG A 505 24.56 -20.30 -6.42
C ARG A 505 24.49 -21.03 -7.75
N ILE A 506 24.28 -20.29 -8.83
CA ILE A 506 24.17 -20.88 -10.17
C ILE A 506 25.55 -21.31 -10.65
N ASP A 507 25.68 -22.61 -10.93
CA ASP A 507 26.83 -23.17 -11.61
C ASP A 507 26.75 -22.79 -13.09
N THR A 508 27.67 -21.95 -13.56
CA THR A 508 27.71 -21.50 -14.96
C THR A 508 28.40 -22.49 -15.89
N SER A 509 29.05 -23.53 -15.34
CA SER A 509 29.69 -24.59 -16.11
C SER A 509 28.72 -25.70 -16.52
N VAL A 510 27.58 -25.81 -15.84
CA VAL A 510 26.52 -26.80 -16.10
C VAL A 510 25.25 -26.09 -16.59
N PRO A 511 24.63 -26.51 -17.71
CA PRO A 511 23.34 -25.96 -18.12
C PRO A 511 22.29 -26.16 -17.02
N ILE A 512 21.56 -25.11 -16.65
CA ILE A 512 20.59 -25.14 -15.56
C ILE A 512 19.53 -26.25 -15.72
N GLU A 513 19.18 -26.60 -16.96
CA GLU A 513 18.24 -27.67 -17.28
C GLU A 513 18.72 -29.04 -16.79
N VAL A 514 20.04 -29.27 -16.78
CA VAL A 514 20.65 -30.51 -16.29
C VAL A 514 20.52 -30.59 -14.77
N THR A 515 20.82 -29.50 -14.07
CA THR A 515 20.68 -29.42 -12.61
C THR A 515 19.23 -29.58 -12.17
N VAL A 516 18.31 -28.83 -12.79
CA VAL A 516 16.87 -28.91 -12.49
C VAL A 516 16.28 -30.25 -12.90
N GLY A 517 16.81 -30.87 -13.96
CA GLY A 517 16.45 -32.23 -14.36
C GLY A 517 16.76 -33.26 -13.28
N GLU A 518 17.85 -33.11 -12.53
CA GLU A 518 18.13 -33.98 -11.38
C GLU A 518 17.24 -33.65 -10.17
N LEU A 519 17.05 -32.36 -9.87
CA LEU A 519 16.15 -31.93 -8.79
C LEU A 519 14.72 -32.44 -9.00
N LYS A 520 14.24 -32.45 -10.25
CA LYS A 520 12.94 -33.05 -10.62
C LYS A 520 12.86 -34.52 -10.22
N LYS A 521 13.91 -35.32 -10.46
CA LYS A 521 13.91 -36.74 -10.04
C LYS A 521 13.85 -36.87 -8.52
N LEU A 522 14.53 -36.00 -7.80
CA LEU A 522 14.50 -35.98 -6.33
C LEU A 522 13.12 -35.59 -5.77
N VAL A 523 12.36 -34.79 -6.52
CA VAL A 523 10.93 -34.54 -6.26
C VAL A 523 10.08 -35.77 -6.52
N GLU A 524 10.29 -36.44 -7.66
CA GLU A 524 9.60 -37.70 -8.00
C GLU A 524 9.89 -38.83 -6.99
N GLU A 525 11.10 -38.85 -6.40
CA GLU A 525 11.50 -39.74 -5.30
C GLU A 525 10.90 -39.36 -3.94
N GLY A 526 10.26 -38.20 -3.82
CA GLY A 526 9.65 -37.71 -2.56
C GLY A 526 10.65 -37.19 -1.53
N LYS A 527 11.94 -37.04 -1.89
CA LYS A 527 12.99 -36.52 -0.98
C LYS A 527 12.99 -35.00 -0.89
N VAL A 528 12.46 -34.34 -1.91
CA VAL A 528 12.24 -32.88 -1.97
C VAL A 528 10.79 -32.65 -2.38
N LYS A 529 10.11 -31.66 -1.78
CA LYS A 529 8.75 -31.31 -2.20
C LYS A 529 8.72 -30.19 -3.24
N TYR A 530 9.58 -29.18 -3.07
CA TYR A 530 9.63 -27.98 -3.90
C TYR A 530 11.07 -27.58 -4.24
N ILE A 531 11.25 -26.98 -5.42
CA ILE A 531 12.55 -26.53 -5.92
C ILE A 531 12.65 -25.01 -5.80
N GLY A 532 13.78 -24.51 -5.33
CA GLY A 532 14.12 -23.10 -5.36
C GLY A 532 15.46 -22.81 -6.03
N LEU A 533 15.67 -21.54 -6.39
CA LEU A 533 16.97 -21.03 -6.85
C LEU A 533 17.38 -19.83 -5.99
N SER A 534 18.69 -19.59 -5.85
CA SER A 534 19.19 -18.37 -5.20
C SER A 534 20.19 -17.64 -6.09
N GLU A 535 20.08 -16.31 -6.12
CA GLU A 535 20.94 -15.43 -6.93
C GLU A 535 20.98 -15.82 -8.42
N ALA A 536 19.81 -16.11 -8.99
CA ALA A 536 19.65 -16.51 -10.39
C ALA A 536 19.19 -15.34 -11.26
N SER A 537 19.72 -15.22 -12.47
CA SER A 537 19.25 -14.24 -13.47
C SER A 537 17.86 -14.58 -14.00
N ALA A 538 17.13 -13.58 -14.50
CA ALA A 538 15.81 -13.76 -15.11
C ALA A 538 15.78 -14.83 -16.22
N SER A 539 16.83 -14.88 -17.06
CA SER A 539 16.96 -15.88 -18.13
C SER A 539 17.13 -17.30 -17.58
N THR A 540 17.95 -17.47 -16.55
CA THR A 540 18.17 -18.75 -15.87
C THR A 540 16.89 -19.22 -15.18
N ILE A 541 16.16 -18.33 -14.51
CA ILE A 541 14.87 -18.64 -13.86
C ILE A 541 13.87 -19.20 -14.87
N ARG A 542 13.70 -18.54 -16.03
CA ARG A 542 12.77 -19.01 -17.08
C ARG A 542 13.13 -20.38 -17.62
N ARG A 543 14.42 -20.61 -17.88
CA ARG A 543 14.94 -21.90 -18.38
C ARG A 543 14.74 -23.01 -17.36
N ALA A 544 15.05 -22.75 -16.09
CA ALA A 544 14.81 -23.68 -15.00
C ALA A 544 13.33 -24.04 -14.85
N HIS A 545 12.46 -23.01 -14.82
CA HIS A 545 11.01 -23.18 -14.63
C HIS A 545 10.36 -23.96 -15.79
N ALA A 546 10.91 -23.89 -17.00
CA ALA A 546 10.45 -24.68 -18.15
C ALA A 546 10.74 -26.20 -18.00
N VAL A 547 11.73 -26.60 -17.19
CA VAL A 547 12.06 -28.01 -16.94
C VAL A 547 11.22 -28.58 -15.81
N HIS A 548 11.12 -27.85 -14.71
CA HIS A 548 10.25 -28.15 -13.57
C HIS A 548 9.86 -26.82 -12.89
N PRO A 549 8.61 -26.66 -12.41
CA PRO A 549 8.19 -25.44 -11.74
C PRO A 549 9.11 -25.06 -10.57
N ILE A 550 9.74 -23.90 -10.67
CA ILE A 550 10.49 -23.29 -9.56
C ILE A 550 9.49 -22.62 -8.63
N THR A 551 9.51 -22.98 -7.35
CA THR A 551 8.56 -22.50 -6.35
C THR A 551 8.97 -21.16 -5.75
N ALA A 552 10.27 -20.96 -5.51
CA ALA A 552 10.79 -19.74 -4.90
C ALA A 552 12.16 -19.33 -5.44
N VAL A 553 12.39 -18.03 -5.52
CA VAL A 553 13.73 -17.45 -5.76
C VAL A 553 14.15 -16.67 -4.52
N GLN A 554 15.33 -17.01 -3.99
CA GLN A 554 15.93 -16.34 -2.84
C GLN A 554 17.02 -15.35 -3.26
N LEU A 555 16.89 -14.09 -2.84
CA LEU A 555 17.77 -12.98 -3.25
C LEU A 555 17.92 -11.91 -2.16
N GLU A 556 18.96 -11.07 -2.25
CA GLU A 556 19.10 -9.92 -1.35
C GLU A 556 18.10 -8.82 -1.74
N TRP A 557 17.15 -8.49 -0.86
CA TRP A 557 16.20 -7.40 -1.09
C TRP A 557 15.87 -6.66 0.20
N SER A 558 16.08 -5.35 0.20
CA SER A 558 15.82 -4.45 1.33
C SER A 558 15.78 -3.01 0.84
N LEU A 559 15.50 -2.06 1.75
CA LEU A 559 15.76 -0.63 1.49
C LEU A 559 17.22 -0.33 1.09
N TRP A 560 18.15 -1.28 1.27
CA TRP A 560 19.56 -1.14 0.89
C TRP A 560 19.92 -1.76 -0.47
N SER A 561 19.17 -2.76 -0.91
CA SER A 561 19.49 -3.58 -2.10
C SER A 561 18.23 -3.72 -2.94
N ARG A 562 18.17 -3.03 -4.08
CA ARG A 562 16.97 -2.90 -4.95
C ARG A 562 17.24 -3.26 -6.41
N ASP A 563 18.44 -3.76 -6.72
CA ASP A 563 18.90 -4.14 -8.07
C ASP A 563 18.03 -5.23 -8.72
N VAL A 564 17.37 -6.05 -7.91
CA VAL A 564 16.50 -7.15 -8.35
C VAL A 564 15.16 -6.69 -8.96
N GLU A 565 14.74 -5.45 -8.72
CA GLU A 565 13.39 -4.94 -9.04
C GLU A 565 13.14 -4.74 -10.54
N GLN A 566 14.21 -4.54 -11.33
CA GLN A 566 14.07 -4.28 -12.77
C GLN A 566 13.74 -5.54 -13.58
N GLU A 567 14.33 -6.68 -13.25
CA GLU A 567 14.22 -7.89 -14.07
C GLU A 567 13.79 -9.15 -13.31
N ILE A 568 14.32 -9.36 -12.10
CA ILE A 568 14.13 -10.61 -11.37
C ILE A 568 12.74 -10.64 -10.72
N ILE A 569 12.35 -9.59 -9.99
CA ILE A 569 11.03 -9.50 -9.36
C ILE A 569 9.89 -9.60 -10.38
N PRO A 570 9.90 -8.87 -11.52
CA PRO A 570 8.89 -9.03 -12.57
C PRO A 570 8.85 -10.45 -13.14
N THR A 571 10.02 -11.08 -13.36
CA THR A 571 10.10 -12.45 -13.89
C THR A 571 9.51 -13.48 -12.91
N CYS A 572 9.79 -13.36 -11.61
CA CYS A 572 9.19 -14.22 -10.59
C CYS A 572 7.67 -14.10 -10.59
N ARG A 573 7.14 -12.86 -10.63
CA ARG A 573 5.69 -12.59 -10.66
C ARG A 573 5.00 -13.12 -11.89
N GLU A 574 5.61 -12.92 -13.07
CA GLU A 574 5.08 -13.43 -14.33
C GLU A 574 4.92 -14.96 -14.31
N LEU A 575 5.89 -15.67 -13.71
CA LEU A 575 5.91 -17.13 -13.63
C LEU A 575 5.19 -17.69 -12.38
N GLY A 576 4.63 -16.81 -11.53
CA GLY A 576 3.98 -17.21 -10.28
C GLY A 576 4.94 -17.88 -9.29
N ILE A 577 6.17 -17.39 -9.20
CA ILE A 577 7.25 -17.86 -8.30
C ILE A 577 7.29 -16.95 -7.07
N GLY A 578 7.39 -17.53 -5.88
CA GLY A 578 7.55 -16.77 -4.63
C GLY A 578 8.92 -16.13 -4.48
N ILE A 579 9.01 -15.04 -3.73
CA ILE A 579 10.26 -14.31 -3.49
C ILE A 579 10.66 -14.47 -2.02
N VAL A 580 11.88 -14.92 -1.77
CA VAL A 580 12.44 -15.02 -0.41
C VAL A 580 13.55 -13.99 -0.25
N ALA A 581 13.30 -12.96 0.56
CA ALA A 581 14.24 -11.85 0.75
C ALA A 581 15.19 -12.14 1.92
N TYR A 582 16.48 -12.36 1.61
CA TYR A 582 17.52 -12.44 2.65
C TYR A 582 18.16 -11.08 2.92
N SER A 583 18.76 -10.94 4.10
CA SER A 583 19.29 -9.67 4.62
C SER A 583 18.30 -8.48 4.55
N PRO A 584 17.00 -8.65 4.86
CA PRO A 584 16.00 -7.58 4.70
C PRO A 584 16.28 -6.35 5.59
N LEU A 585 17.14 -6.50 6.61
CA LEU A 585 17.57 -5.43 7.52
C LEU A 585 18.97 -4.86 7.19
N GLY A 586 19.45 -5.04 5.95
CA GLY A 586 20.77 -4.53 5.54
C GLY A 586 21.91 -5.13 6.37
N ARG A 587 21.85 -6.45 6.61
CA ARG A 587 22.84 -7.21 7.41
C ARG A 587 23.04 -6.68 8.85
N GLY A 588 22.00 -6.08 9.42
CA GLY A 588 21.95 -5.54 10.78
C GLY A 588 22.00 -4.02 10.84
N PHE A 589 22.28 -3.34 9.72
CA PHE A 589 22.39 -1.88 9.69
C PHE A 589 21.07 -1.20 10.11
N PHE A 590 19.92 -1.61 9.57
CA PHE A 590 18.64 -0.99 9.95
C PHE A 590 18.17 -1.33 11.37
N ALA A 591 18.87 -2.23 12.07
CA ALA A 591 18.57 -2.51 13.47
C ALA A 591 19.43 -1.70 14.46
N SER A 592 20.59 -1.20 14.03
CA SER A 592 21.59 -0.63 14.97
C SER A 592 22.33 0.62 14.46
N GLY A 593 22.11 1.02 13.21
CA GLY A 593 22.75 2.16 12.57
C GLY A 593 24.27 2.01 12.42
N ALA A 594 24.92 3.00 11.82
CA ALA A 594 26.36 2.96 11.48
C ALA A 594 27.31 2.51 12.61
N LYS A 595 26.99 2.84 13.88
CA LYS A 595 27.82 2.53 15.06
C LYS A 595 27.98 1.03 15.34
N PHE A 596 27.14 0.17 14.78
CA PHE A 596 27.26 -1.27 15.02
C PHE A 596 28.53 -1.86 14.41
N VAL A 597 29.07 -1.23 13.35
CA VAL A 597 30.26 -1.70 12.62
C VAL A 597 31.49 -1.71 13.54
N GLU A 598 31.60 -0.72 14.43
CA GLU A 598 32.66 -0.63 15.44
C GLU A 598 32.63 -1.80 16.44
N ASN A 599 31.45 -2.39 16.65
CA ASN A 599 31.20 -3.45 17.63
C ASN A 599 31.22 -4.86 17.01
N LEU A 600 31.54 -4.98 15.72
CA LEU A 600 31.65 -6.28 15.06
C LEU A 600 32.85 -7.07 15.61
N ALA A 601 32.65 -8.37 15.85
CA ALA A 601 33.72 -9.25 16.30
C ALA A 601 34.85 -9.36 15.26
N HIS A 602 36.06 -9.72 15.70
CA HIS A 602 37.23 -9.85 14.81
C HIS A 602 37.02 -10.82 13.64
N GLY A 603 36.23 -11.90 13.83
CA GLY A 603 35.90 -12.89 12.79
C GLY A 603 34.57 -12.68 12.07
N ASP A 604 33.97 -11.49 12.15
CA ASP A 604 32.70 -11.20 11.46
C ASP A 604 32.94 -10.82 9.99
N SER A 605 32.37 -11.59 9.05
CA SER A 605 32.60 -11.40 7.62
C SER A 605 32.07 -10.05 7.10
N ARG A 606 31.13 -9.41 7.82
CA ARG A 606 30.62 -8.08 7.45
C ARG A 606 31.72 -7.03 7.43
N LYS A 607 32.78 -7.18 8.24
CA LYS A 607 33.93 -6.25 8.21
C LYS A 607 34.61 -6.15 6.86
N ASN A 608 34.51 -7.19 6.03
CA ASN A 608 35.14 -7.25 4.72
C ASN A 608 34.21 -6.78 3.59
N LEU A 609 32.95 -6.44 3.89
CA LEU A 609 32.01 -5.99 2.87
C LEU A 609 32.27 -4.51 2.54
N PRO A 610 32.36 -4.12 1.25
CA PRO A 610 32.45 -2.75 0.79
C PRO A 610 31.51 -1.76 1.50
N ARG A 611 30.23 -2.13 1.73
CA ARG A 611 29.23 -1.28 2.40
C ARG A 611 29.55 -0.96 3.86
N PHE A 612 30.36 -1.78 4.51
CA PHE A 612 30.79 -1.61 5.89
C PHE A 612 32.21 -1.02 6.03
N GLN A 613 32.82 -0.60 4.91
CA GLN A 613 34.07 0.17 4.95
C GLN A 613 33.81 1.60 5.44
N PRO A 614 34.76 2.23 6.17
CA PRO A 614 34.53 3.49 6.88
C PRO A 614 33.84 4.59 6.06
N GLU A 615 34.33 4.87 4.86
CA GLU A 615 33.78 5.93 3.98
C GLU A 615 32.35 5.63 3.52
N ASN A 616 32.03 4.36 3.28
CA ASN A 616 30.70 3.95 2.84
C ASN A 616 29.72 3.91 3.99
N VAL A 617 30.16 3.53 5.20
CA VAL A 617 29.35 3.58 6.42
C VAL A 617 28.95 5.01 6.75
N GLU A 618 29.90 5.95 6.65
CA GLU A 618 29.62 7.36 6.92
C GLU A 618 28.61 7.94 5.92
N HIS A 619 28.76 7.62 4.63
CA HIS A 619 27.79 8.01 3.61
C HIS A 619 26.40 7.41 3.88
N ASN A 620 26.36 6.10 4.11
CA ASN A 620 25.11 5.35 4.28
C ASN A 620 24.43 5.65 5.64
N LYS A 621 25.11 6.29 6.60
CA LYS A 621 24.52 6.76 7.88
C LYS A 621 23.33 7.68 7.65
N THR A 622 23.38 8.53 6.63
CA THR A 622 22.27 9.46 6.30
C THR A 622 20.97 8.70 6.00
N LEU A 623 21.06 7.54 5.35
CA LEU A 623 19.89 6.70 5.09
C LEU A 623 19.30 6.15 6.39
N PHE A 624 20.15 5.72 7.34
CA PHE A 624 19.69 5.27 8.65
C PHE A 624 18.90 6.36 9.39
N GLU A 625 19.43 7.58 9.39
CA GLU A 625 18.86 8.71 10.13
C GLU A 625 17.48 9.05 9.59
N ARG A 626 17.33 9.14 8.26
CA ARG A 626 16.03 9.38 7.63
C ARG A 626 15.01 8.28 7.91
N VAL A 627 15.43 7.01 7.82
CA VAL A 627 14.56 5.87 8.18
C VAL A 627 14.19 5.92 9.67
N SER A 628 15.10 6.35 10.54
CA SER A 628 14.87 6.47 11.97
C SER A 628 13.88 7.60 12.30
N ASP A 629 13.98 8.73 11.63
CA ASP A 629 13.07 9.86 11.80
C ASP A 629 11.64 9.47 11.39
N LEU A 630 11.49 8.78 10.26
CA LEU A 630 10.18 8.29 9.84
C LEU A 630 9.66 7.20 10.78
N ALA A 631 10.51 6.29 11.25
CA ALA A 631 10.13 5.26 12.22
C ALA A 631 9.63 5.87 13.53
N ALA A 632 10.30 6.93 14.02
CA ALA A 632 9.90 7.67 15.20
C ALA A 632 8.55 8.37 15.01
N ARG A 633 8.32 9.06 13.88
CA ARG A 633 7.00 9.65 13.55
C ARG A 633 5.89 8.61 13.54
N LYS A 634 6.21 7.39 13.08
CA LYS A 634 5.27 6.27 12.98
C LYS A 634 5.09 5.48 14.28
N GLY A 635 5.93 5.70 15.28
CA GLY A 635 5.90 4.97 16.55
C GLY A 635 6.41 3.52 16.46
N CYS A 636 7.38 3.25 15.58
CA CYS A 636 8.02 1.93 15.44
C CYS A 636 9.55 2.03 15.42
N THR A 637 10.26 0.90 15.46
CA THR A 637 11.73 0.89 15.32
C THR A 637 12.16 0.98 13.86
N PRO A 638 13.40 1.44 13.57
CA PRO A 638 13.93 1.44 12.20
C PRO A 638 13.96 0.03 11.58
N SER A 639 14.21 -1.00 12.39
CA SER A 639 14.16 -2.40 11.95
C SER A 639 12.75 -2.84 11.58
N GLN A 640 11.75 -2.49 12.38
CA GLN A 640 10.35 -2.77 12.08
C GLN A 640 9.91 -2.05 10.80
N LEU A 641 10.29 -0.79 10.64
CA LEU A 641 9.95 -0.01 9.46
C LEU A 641 10.57 -0.59 8.18
N ALA A 642 11.87 -0.91 8.21
CA ALA A 642 12.57 -1.49 7.07
C ALA A 642 12.00 -2.85 6.66
N LEU A 643 11.65 -3.69 7.63
CA LEU A 643 11.08 -5.01 7.38
C LEU A 643 9.62 -4.92 6.91
N ALA A 644 8.84 -3.99 7.46
CA ALA A 644 7.49 -3.69 6.98
C ALA A 644 7.48 -3.21 5.53
N TRP A 645 8.50 -2.47 5.10
CA TRP A 645 8.67 -2.09 3.70
C TRP A 645 8.88 -3.31 2.80
N VAL A 646 9.68 -4.30 3.22
CA VAL A 646 9.86 -5.55 2.45
C VAL A 646 8.55 -6.33 2.36
N HIS A 647 7.80 -6.43 3.45
CA HIS A 647 6.45 -7.04 3.45
C HIS A 647 5.47 -6.30 2.54
N HIS A 648 5.60 -4.98 2.42
CA HIS A 648 4.74 -4.15 1.57
C HIS A 648 4.96 -4.41 0.07
N GLN A 649 6.11 -4.99 -0.32
CA GLN A 649 6.42 -5.20 -1.73
C GLN A 649 5.45 -6.18 -2.42
N GLY A 650 4.81 -7.08 -1.68
CA GLY A 650 3.73 -7.92 -2.21
C GLY A 650 3.44 -9.15 -1.35
N ASN A 651 2.28 -9.76 -1.58
CA ASN A 651 1.84 -10.99 -0.89
C ASN A 651 2.61 -12.25 -1.34
N ASP A 652 3.50 -12.10 -2.32
CA ASP A 652 4.41 -13.09 -2.88
C ASP A 652 5.81 -13.06 -2.24
N VAL A 653 6.04 -12.18 -1.25
CA VAL A 653 7.34 -11.94 -0.62
C VAL A 653 7.39 -12.48 0.81
N CYS A 654 8.37 -13.35 1.11
CA CYS A 654 8.64 -13.88 2.44
C CYS A 654 10.06 -13.49 2.89
N PRO A 655 10.24 -12.44 3.71
CA PRO A 655 11.55 -12.11 4.26
C PRO A 655 11.98 -13.12 5.33
N ILE A 656 13.29 -13.38 5.40
CA ILE A 656 13.92 -14.31 6.35
C ILE A 656 14.96 -13.61 7.25
N PRO A 657 14.56 -12.61 8.07
CA PRO A 657 15.50 -11.92 8.96
C PRO A 657 16.11 -12.91 9.96
N GLY A 658 17.44 -12.98 9.99
CA GLY A 658 18.17 -13.78 10.97
C GLY A 658 18.41 -13.03 12.27
N THR A 659 18.45 -13.77 13.39
CA THR A 659 18.81 -13.24 14.72
C THR A 659 19.31 -14.36 15.63
N THR A 660 20.02 -13.98 16.69
CA THR A 660 20.44 -14.89 17.77
C THR A 660 19.85 -14.48 19.13
N LYS A 661 18.86 -13.59 19.13
CA LYS A 661 18.22 -13.06 20.34
C LYS A 661 16.71 -13.06 20.19
N ILE A 662 16.00 -13.55 21.21
CA ILE A 662 14.53 -13.57 21.26
C ILE A 662 13.95 -12.16 21.14
N ALA A 663 14.49 -11.17 21.87
CA ALA A 663 14.01 -9.79 21.79
C ALA A 663 14.07 -9.20 20.36
N ASN A 664 15.13 -9.50 19.60
CA ASN A 664 15.25 -9.08 18.21
C ASN A 664 14.26 -9.85 17.31
N PHE A 665 14.02 -11.13 17.61
CA PHE A 665 13.00 -11.91 16.91
C PHE A 665 11.61 -11.30 17.11
N ASP A 666 11.23 -10.99 18.35
CA ASP A 666 9.93 -10.38 18.67
C ASP A 666 9.76 -9.03 17.97
N GLN A 667 10.82 -8.21 17.93
CA GLN A 667 10.84 -6.96 17.16
C GLN A 667 10.62 -7.21 15.66
N ASN A 668 11.29 -8.21 15.09
CA ASN A 668 11.14 -8.55 13.67
C ASN A 668 9.72 -9.02 13.37
N ILE A 669 9.08 -9.82 14.24
CA ILE A 669 7.70 -10.29 14.04
C ILE A 669 6.71 -9.12 14.14
N ALA A 670 6.93 -8.19 15.08
CA ALA A 670 6.10 -7.02 15.24
C ALA A 670 6.07 -6.09 14.00
N ALA A 671 7.03 -6.23 13.07
CA ALA A 671 7.00 -5.53 11.79
C ALA A 671 5.75 -5.86 10.94
N LEU A 672 5.17 -7.06 11.09
CA LEU A 672 3.95 -7.48 10.38
C LEU A 672 2.72 -6.61 10.72
N SER A 673 2.76 -5.95 11.88
CA SER A 673 1.71 -5.04 12.35
C SER A 673 1.90 -3.60 11.87
N VAL A 674 3.06 -3.25 11.32
CA VAL A 674 3.34 -1.90 10.80
C VAL A 674 2.70 -1.74 9.41
N LYS A 675 1.80 -0.77 9.26
CA LYS A 675 1.11 -0.47 8.00
C LYS A 675 1.69 0.76 7.35
N LEU A 676 2.23 0.63 6.14
CA LEU A 676 2.75 1.75 5.37
C LEU A 676 1.68 2.32 4.43
N THR A 677 1.52 3.63 4.47
CA THR A 677 0.73 4.39 3.48
C THR A 677 1.51 4.52 2.17
N PRO A 678 0.85 4.73 1.02
CA PRO A 678 1.52 4.98 -0.25
C PRO A 678 2.54 6.13 -0.17
N GLU A 679 2.22 7.17 0.59
CA GLU A 679 3.09 8.34 0.81
C GLU A 679 4.35 7.96 1.61
N GLU A 680 4.22 7.18 2.67
CA GLU A 680 5.35 6.70 3.46
C GLU A 680 6.23 5.72 2.68
N VAL A 681 5.62 4.89 1.81
CA VAL A 681 6.38 4.03 0.88
C VAL A 681 7.17 4.89 -0.08
N ALA A 682 6.53 5.86 -0.75
CA ALA A 682 7.21 6.77 -1.67
C ALA A 682 8.32 7.56 -0.96
N GLU A 683 8.10 7.98 0.29
CA GLU A 683 9.09 8.67 1.12
C GLU A 683 10.29 7.75 1.43
N LEU A 684 10.05 6.52 1.91
CA LEU A 684 11.11 5.52 2.14
C LEU A 684 11.91 5.20 0.87
N GLU A 685 11.22 5.05 -0.26
CA GLU A 685 11.85 4.77 -1.55
C GLU A 685 12.68 5.94 -2.05
N SER A 686 12.27 7.18 -1.77
CA SER A 686 13.05 8.39 -2.10
C SER A 686 14.38 8.44 -1.33
N TYR A 687 14.40 7.93 -0.10
CA TYR A 687 15.63 7.87 0.71
C TYR A 687 16.61 6.82 0.15
N ALA A 688 16.07 5.75 -0.43
CA ALA A 688 16.77 4.55 -0.87
C ALA A 688 16.93 4.47 -2.41
N SER A 689 16.96 5.60 -3.12
CA SER A 689 17.21 5.61 -4.56
C SER A 689 18.58 4.98 -4.89
N ALA A 690 18.72 4.38 -6.07
CA ALA A 690 19.92 3.61 -6.44
C ALA A 690 21.24 4.43 -6.34
N ASP A 691 21.16 5.75 -6.49
CA ASP A 691 22.31 6.66 -6.35
C ASP A 691 22.60 7.09 -4.90
N ALA A 692 21.68 6.84 -3.97
CA ALA A 692 21.79 7.26 -2.57
C ALA A 692 22.67 6.33 -1.71
N VAL A 693 22.94 5.10 -2.16
CA VAL A 693 23.69 4.08 -1.41
C VAL A 693 25.04 3.78 -2.06
N LYS A 694 26.14 3.94 -1.33
CA LYS A 694 27.48 3.59 -1.84
C LYS A 694 27.77 2.10 -1.73
N ALA A 695 28.56 1.60 -2.69
CA ALA A 695 29.04 0.22 -2.80
C ALA A 695 27.91 -0.81 -2.97
N ILE A 696 27.07 -0.62 -3.98
CA ILE A 696 26.12 -1.64 -4.43
C ILE A 696 26.91 -2.84 -4.96
N TYR A 697 26.60 -4.03 -4.43
CA TYR A 697 27.25 -5.27 -4.83
C TYR A 697 26.65 -5.74 -6.15
N ASN A 698 27.48 -5.98 -7.16
CA ASN A 698 27.17 -6.94 -8.21
C ASN A 698 27.84 -8.26 -7.82
N PHE A 699 27.08 -9.23 -7.30
CA PHE A 699 27.61 -10.55 -6.88
C PHE A 699 28.13 -11.42 -8.05
N GLY A 700 28.21 -10.88 -9.28
CA GLY A 700 28.69 -11.57 -10.47
C GLY A 700 30.18 -11.43 -10.80
N ASP A 701 30.93 -10.56 -10.10
CA ASP A 701 32.27 -10.13 -10.56
C ASP A 701 33.47 -10.63 -9.73
N SER A 702 33.27 -11.55 -8.79
CA SER A 702 34.38 -12.11 -8.00
C SER A 702 35.12 -13.21 -8.78
N ASN A 703 35.89 -12.84 -9.81
CA ASN A 703 36.93 -13.68 -10.42
C ASN A 703 37.94 -12.93 -11.33
N SER A 704 38.45 -11.76 -10.92
CA SER A 704 39.62 -11.19 -11.60
C SER A 704 40.63 -10.57 -10.64
N ASP A 705 41.75 -11.28 -10.45
CA ASP A 705 42.96 -10.81 -9.78
C ASP A 705 43.56 -9.59 -10.51
N THR A 706 43.64 -8.43 -9.84
CA THR A 706 44.33 -7.22 -10.36
C THR A 706 45.29 -6.59 -9.35
N GLY A 707 45.94 -7.42 -8.52
CA GLY A 707 46.82 -6.95 -7.43
C GLY A 707 48.29 -6.63 -7.78
N ALA A 708 48.74 -6.61 -9.03
CA ALA A 708 50.19 -6.69 -9.32
C ALA A 708 50.83 -5.68 -10.30
N ILE A 709 50.15 -4.61 -10.73
CA ILE A 709 50.73 -3.70 -11.75
C ILE A 709 50.56 -2.23 -11.32
N SER A 710 51.46 -1.72 -10.47
CA SER A 710 51.49 -0.29 -10.07
C SER A 710 52.90 0.23 -9.82
N ALA A 711 53.88 -0.13 -10.67
CA ALA A 711 55.20 0.50 -10.63
C ALA A 711 55.95 0.37 -11.97
N ALA A 712 55.81 1.35 -12.88
CA ALA A 712 56.86 1.77 -13.83
C ALA A 712 56.39 2.77 -14.92
N ILE A 713 56.92 4.00 -14.83
CA ILE A 713 57.56 4.80 -15.90
C ILE A 713 56.73 5.85 -16.68
N SER A 714 57.23 7.09 -16.54
CA SER A 714 57.03 8.37 -17.22
C SER A 714 58.13 8.67 -18.26
N GLU A 715 57.85 9.36 -19.39
CA GLU A 715 58.67 10.40 -20.10
C GLU A 715 58.40 10.62 -21.64
N VAL A 716 57.86 11.81 -22.02
CA VAL A 716 58.08 12.72 -23.22
C VAL A 716 57.73 12.24 -24.70
N PRO A 717 57.66 13.09 -25.78
CA PRO A 717 56.45 13.64 -26.47
C PRO A 717 56.41 13.42 -28.04
N PRO A 718 55.46 13.99 -28.83
CA PRO A 718 54.96 13.43 -30.12
C PRO A 718 55.37 14.17 -31.42
N SER A 719 55.40 13.48 -32.58
CA SER A 719 55.16 14.10 -33.92
C SER A 719 54.82 13.11 -35.07
N ASN A 720 53.78 13.50 -35.83
CA ASN A 720 53.39 13.23 -37.23
C ASN A 720 53.76 11.92 -37.97
N ALA A 721 52.75 11.15 -38.40
CA ALA A 721 52.43 10.94 -39.84
C ALA A 721 51.25 9.96 -40.05
N GLU A 722 50.37 10.31 -40.99
CA GLU A 722 49.28 9.49 -41.53
C GLU A 722 49.75 8.32 -42.42
N LYS A 723 48.93 7.25 -42.42
CA LYS A 723 48.68 6.21 -43.46
C LYS A 723 49.67 5.06 -43.63
N LEU A 724 49.26 3.85 -43.22
CA LEU A 724 48.63 2.84 -44.11
C LEU A 724 48.06 1.66 -43.29
N GLN A 725 46.93 1.11 -43.74
CA GLN A 725 46.21 -0.01 -43.11
C GLN A 725 47.06 -1.29 -43.01
N ILE A 726 46.90 -2.06 -41.91
CA ILE A 726 46.51 -3.50 -41.84
C ILE A 726 46.89 -4.13 -40.47
N SER A 727 45.88 -4.70 -39.80
CA SER A 727 45.87 -5.84 -38.85
C SER A 727 46.61 -5.84 -37.49
N TYR A 728 45.94 -6.47 -36.51
CA TYR A 728 46.42 -7.03 -35.22
C TYR A 728 46.69 -6.08 -34.02
N LEU A 729 45.79 -6.24 -33.02
CA LEU A 729 45.95 -6.22 -31.53
C LEU A 729 46.56 -5.01 -30.79
N SER A 730 45.79 -4.54 -29.79
CA SER A 730 46.14 -3.81 -28.53
C SER A 730 47.57 -4.09 -28.02
N PRO A 731 48.34 -3.20 -27.34
CA PRO A 731 47.95 -2.08 -26.44
C PRO A 731 48.86 -0.81 -26.49
N TYR A 732 48.35 0.35 -26.07
CA TYR A 732 49.09 1.35 -25.27
C TYR A 732 48.08 2.40 -24.78
N LEU A 733 47.75 2.31 -23.49
CA LEU A 733 47.09 3.34 -22.72
C LEU A 733 47.95 4.63 -22.70
N ASP A 734 47.31 5.74 -22.35
CA ASP A 734 47.93 6.90 -21.67
C ASP A 734 48.85 7.84 -22.46
N SER A 735 48.29 8.96 -22.94
CA SER A 735 49.05 10.22 -22.97
C SER A 735 48.24 11.52 -22.84
N LEU A 736 46.99 11.51 -22.38
CA LEU A 736 46.25 12.74 -22.08
C LEU A 736 45.42 12.62 -20.78
N GLY A 737 46.11 12.59 -19.63
CA GLY A 737 45.60 13.28 -18.44
C GLY A 737 45.80 14.79 -18.64
N THR A 738 44.89 15.69 -18.32
CA THR A 738 44.13 15.80 -17.08
C THR A 738 42.89 16.71 -17.22
N ASN A 739 41.99 16.57 -16.23
CA ASN A 739 41.05 17.54 -15.64
C ASN A 739 39.71 17.82 -16.35
N PHE A 740 38.69 17.05 -15.96
CA PHE A 740 37.30 17.50 -15.95
C PHE A 740 36.98 18.20 -14.62
N HIS A 741 36.91 19.52 -14.67
CA HIS A 741 36.14 20.34 -13.75
C HIS A 741 35.28 21.31 -14.56
N GLY A 742 33.97 21.29 -14.30
CA GLY A 742 33.06 22.39 -14.61
C GLY A 742 32.39 22.36 -15.98
N ALA A 743 31.08 22.48 -15.96
CA ALA A 743 30.18 22.62 -17.10
C ALA A 743 30.54 23.80 -18.04
N ASN A 744 30.25 23.66 -19.35
CA ASN A 744 29.58 24.70 -20.15
C ASN A 744 29.20 24.26 -21.58
N PHE A 745 28.07 24.80 -22.03
CA PHE A 745 27.45 24.66 -23.36
C PHE A 745 28.28 25.25 -24.51
N ALA A 746 28.15 24.62 -25.70
CA ALA A 746 28.38 25.11 -27.07
C ALA A 746 29.82 25.47 -27.52
N THR A 747 30.25 24.90 -28.68
CA THR A 747 30.70 25.65 -29.89
C THR A 747 31.33 24.72 -30.97
N GLY A 748 31.12 25.06 -32.25
CA GLY A 748 32.13 24.90 -33.32
C GLY A 748 31.92 23.83 -34.39
N GLY A 749 31.64 22.57 -34.03
CA GLY A 749 31.77 21.43 -34.97
C GLY A 749 30.52 21.02 -35.78
N SER A 750 29.32 21.53 -35.44
CA SER A 750 28.06 20.92 -35.91
C SER A 750 27.58 21.36 -37.30
N LEU A 751 27.97 22.55 -37.79
CA LEU A 751 27.45 23.11 -39.05
C LEU A 751 27.94 22.37 -40.30
N ILE A 752 29.19 21.90 -40.31
CA ILE A 752 29.76 21.15 -41.46
C ILE A 752 29.15 19.74 -41.54
N ARG A 753 28.85 19.12 -40.40
CA ARG A 753 28.18 17.82 -40.33
C ARG A 753 26.69 17.90 -40.72
N LEU A 754 25.99 18.97 -40.32
CA LEU A 754 24.59 19.21 -40.69
C LEU A 754 24.42 19.42 -42.21
N GLY A 755 25.34 20.15 -42.86
CA GLY A 755 25.33 20.36 -44.31
C GLY A 755 25.48 19.07 -45.12
N ALA A 756 26.32 18.13 -44.68
CA ALA A 756 26.50 16.83 -45.33
C ALA A 756 25.28 15.92 -45.17
N VAL A 757 24.63 15.94 -44.00
CA VAL A 757 23.40 15.18 -43.71
C VAL A 757 22.21 15.68 -44.54
N LEU A 758 22.06 17.00 -44.68
CA LEU A 758 21.01 17.60 -45.51
C LEU A 758 21.20 17.30 -47.02
N LEU A 759 22.44 17.18 -47.49
CA LEU A 759 22.74 16.80 -48.88
C LEU A 759 22.34 15.33 -49.18
N VAL A 760 22.59 14.41 -48.24
CA VAL A 760 22.21 12.98 -48.36
C VAL A 760 20.69 12.79 -48.28
N LEU A 761 20.00 13.54 -47.41
CA LEU A 761 18.53 13.56 -47.34
C LEU A 761 17.89 14.13 -48.62
N GLY A 762 18.46 15.18 -49.21
CA GLY A 762 18.02 15.72 -50.50
C GLY A 762 18.15 14.73 -51.67
N LEU A 763 19.21 13.91 -51.67
CA LEU A 763 19.44 12.85 -52.67
C LEU A 763 18.51 11.65 -52.49
N LEU A 764 18.19 11.26 -51.24
CA LEU A 764 17.28 10.15 -50.93
C LEU A 764 15.81 10.50 -51.21
N LEU A 765 15.40 11.74 -50.90
CA LEU A 765 14.03 12.22 -51.16
C LEU A 765 13.82 12.66 -52.62
N GLY A 766 14.89 13.04 -53.33
CA GLY A 766 14.85 13.38 -54.76
C GLY A 766 15.15 12.21 -55.71
N GLY A 767 15.47 11.02 -55.19
CA GLY A 767 16.06 9.91 -55.94
C GLY A 767 15.11 8.91 -56.62
N GLN A 768 13.80 9.20 -56.73
CA GLN A 768 12.89 8.39 -57.57
C GLN A 768 12.46 9.18 -58.80
N LYS A 769 13.15 8.93 -59.92
CA LYS A 769 12.77 9.46 -61.23
C LYS A 769 11.42 8.90 -61.68
N ALA A 770 10.67 9.80 -62.29
CA ALA A 770 9.38 9.66 -62.94
C ALA A 770 9.17 8.35 -63.72
N VAL A 771 8.01 7.75 -63.52
CA VAL A 771 7.30 7.04 -64.59
C VAL A 771 6.28 8.02 -65.15
N ASN A 772 6.44 8.37 -66.42
CA ASN A 772 5.69 9.40 -67.15
C ASN A 772 4.17 9.17 -67.14
N GLY A 773 3.42 10.29 -67.02
CA GLY A 773 2.06 10.38 -67.54
C GLY A 773 1.21 11.50 -66.94
N GLY A 774 1.19 12.67 -67.60
CA GLY A 774 0.05 13.59 -67.59
C GLY A 774 0.05 14.68 -66.51
N ALA A 775 0.20 15.93 -66.95
CA ALA A 775 0.10 17.13 -66.13
C ALA A 775 -1.30 17.32 -65.55
N ASP A 776 -1.37 17.44 -64.22
CA ASP A 776 -2.36 18.27 -63.55
C ASP A 776 -1.76 18.82 -62.25
N GLY A 777 -2.00 20.11 -61.98
CA GLY A 777 -1.36 20.90 -60.92
C GLY A 777 -1.81 20.56 -59.51
N GLY A 778 -1.45 19.38 -59.01
CA GLY A 778 -1.58 19.01 -57.60
C GLY A 778 -0.25 19.16 -56.86
N SER A 779 -0.21 19.90 -55.75
CA SER A 779 0.84 19.80 -54.75
C SER A 779 1.06 18.31 -54.45
N GLY A 780 2.23 17.77 -54.79
CA GLY A 780 2.54 16.35 -54.58
C GLY A 780 2.35 16.00 -53.11
N SER A 781 1.22 15.38 -52.79
CA SER A 781 0.85 15.03 -51.43
C SER A 781 1.90 14.07 -50.87
N CYS A 782 2.42 14.38 -49.68
CA CYS A 782 3.37 13.54 -48.96
C CYS A 782 2.94 12.07 -48.97
N ARG A 783 3.87 11.17 -49.33
CA ARG A 783 3.64 9.72 -49.44
C ARG A 783 3.48 9.03 -48.07
N PHE A 784 3.81 9.72 -46.98
CA PHE A 784 3.77 9.20 -45.61
C PHE A 784 2.76 9.99 -44.75
N PRO A 785 1.70 9.38 -44.21
CA PRO A 785 0.66 10.07 -43.45
C PRO A 785 1.06 10.38 -41.99
N ALA A 786 2.14 9.78 -41.50
CA ALA A 786 2.66 9.97 -40.14
C ALA A 786 4.19 9.72 -40.09
N ILE A 787 4.86 10.27 -39.07
CA ILE A 787 6.27 10.00 -38.76
C ILE A 787 6.42 9.47 -37.34
N TYR A 788 7.21 8.42 -37.15
CA TYR A 788 7.62 7.92 -35.84
C TYR A 788 9.13 7.94 -35.74
N ASN A 789 9.66 8.78 -34.85
CA ASN A 789 11.08 9.04 -34.72
C ASN A 789 11.65 8.41 -33.45
N PHE A 790 12.82 7.77 -33.58
CA PHE A 790 13.55 7.03 -32.55
C PHE A 790 15.03 7.43 -32.59
N GLY A 791 15.79 7.09 -31.56
CA GLY A 791 17.24 7.32 -31.52
C GLY A 791 17.63 8.45 -30.56
N ASP A 792 18.67 9.17 -30.94
CA ASP A 792 19.38 10.13 -30.10
C ASP A 792 19.09 11.61 -30.47
N SER A 793 19.72 12.52 -29.72
CA SER A 793 19.74 13.96 -29.86
C SER A 793 20.08 14.51 -31.24
N ASN A 794 20.73 13.75 -32.12
CA ASN A 794 21.01 14.23 -33.48
C ASN A 794 19.74 14.31 -34.33
N SER A 795 18.71 13.51 -34.02
CA SER A 795 17.39 13.64 -34.64
C SER A 795 16.42 14.51 -33.84
N ASP A 796 16.29 14.29 -32.52
CA ASP A 796 15.42 15.08 -31.62
C ASP A 796 15.56 14.73 -30.11
N THR A 797 15.37 15.69 -29.17
CA THR A 797 15.37 15.41 -27.70
C THR A 797 14.02 15.57 -26.99
N GLY A 798 12.96 15.11 -27.66
CA GLY A 798 11.56 15.14 -27.19
C GLY A 798 11.29 14.55 -25.81
N ALA A 799 11.57 13.26 -25.62
CA ALA A 799 11.06 12.53 -24.46
C ALA A 799 11.77 12.88 -23.13
N ILE A 800 13.04 13.32 -23.18
CA ILE A 800 13.73 13.81 -21.97
C ILE A 800 12.99 14.99 -21.36
N SER A 801 12.57 15.94 -22.19
CA SER A 801 11.85 17.13 -21.70
C SER A 801 10.54 16.72 -21.05
N ALA A 802 9.73 15.93 -21.73
CA ALA A 802 8.41 15.58 -21.21
C ALA A 802 8.47 14.68 -19.95
N ALA A 803 9.54 13.90 -19.75
CA ALA A 803 9.67 13.01 -18.60
C ALA A 803 10.42 13.62 -17.40
N ILE A 804 11.36 14.54 -17.63
CA ILE A 804 12.34 14.93 -16.62
C ILE A 804 12.26 16.42 -16.26
N SER A 805 11.85 17.32 -17.17
CA SER A 805 11.85 18.76 -16.87
C SER A 805 11.02 19.64 -17.83
N GLU A 806 10.26 20.59 -17.29
CA GLU A 806 9.60 21.65 -18.08
C GLU A 806 10.64 22.58 -18.75
N VAL A 807 10.44 22.88 -20.04
CA VAL A 807 11.43 23.62 -20.85
C VAL A 807 10.98 25.07 -21.06
N PRO A 808 11.69 26.04 -20.46
CA PRO A 808 11.40 27.45 -20.70
C PRO A 808 11.96 27.91 -22.07
N PRO A 809 11.30 28.86 -22.76
CA PRO A 809 11.87 29.53 -23.93
C PRO A 809 13.23 30.18 -23.59
N PRO A 810 14.24 30.18 -24.49
CA PRO A 810 14.23 29.76 -25.90
C PRO A 810 14.62 28.29 -26.14
N ASN A 811 14.89 27.50 -25.09
CA ASN A 811 15.37 26.11 -25.22
C ASN A 811 14.27 25.12 -25.66
N GLY A 812 13.08 25.63 -25.96
CA GLY A 812 11.88 24.93 -26.38
C GLY A 812 11.33 25.39 -27.72
N GLU A 813 12.19 25.87 -28.63
CA GLU A 813 11.81 26.34 -29.98
C GLU A 813 12.46 25.50 -31.09
N THR A 814 11.76 25.36 -32.21
CA THR A 814 12.23 24.71 -33.44
C THR A 814 13.17 25.63 -34.23
N PHE A 815 13.88 25.11 -35.24
CA PHE A 815 14.71 25.93 -36.16
C PHE A 815 13.98 27.14 -36.70
N PHE A 816 12.69 26.94 -36.94
CA PHE A 816 11.80 27.88 -37.60
C PHE A 816 11.16 28.88 -36.63
N GLY A 817 11.64 28.96 -35.38
CA GLY A 817 11.19 29.93 -34.37
C GLY A 817 9.78 29.66 -33.83
N LYS A 818 9.27 28.43 -33.96
CA LYS A 818 7.99 28.01 -33.34
C LYS A 818 8.25 27.23 -32.05
N PRO A 819 7.43 27.38 -31.00
CA PRO A 819 7.53 26.53 -29.81
C PRO A 819 7.44 25.04 -30.18
N SER A 820 8.42 24.26 -29.74
CA SER A 820 8.54 22.83 -29.98
C SER A 820 8.00 21.99 -28.82
N GLY A 821 7.89 22.56 -27.62
CA GLY A 821 7.47 21.86 -26.41
C GLY A 821 8.44 20.75 -25.97
N ARG A 822 9.70 20.85 -26.41
CA ARG A 822 10.78 19.89 -26.15
C ARG A 822 12.14 20.58 -26.13
N LEU A 823 13.14 19.98 -25.49
CA LEU A 823 14.53 20.45 -25.59
C LEU A 823 14.95 20.38 -27.07
N SER A 824 15.18 21.54 -27.66
CA SER A 824 15.60 21.67 -29.05
C SER A 824 16.48 22.90 -29.13
N ASP A 825 17.71 22.74 -29.64
CA ASP A 825 18.60 23.87 -29.93
C ASP A 825 18.24 24.58 -31.25
N GLY A 826 17.09 24.21 -31.82
CA GLY A 826 16.58 24.66 -33.08
C GLY A 826 17.17 23.90 -34.28
N ARG A 827 18.18 23.04 -34.22
CA ARG A 827 18.82 22.50 -35.46
C ARG A 827 18.43 21.07 -35.84
N LEU A 828 17.25 20.61 -35.40
CA LEU A 828 16.89 19.19 -35.40
C LEU A 828 16.33 18.69 -36.75
N ILE A 829 16.86 17.54 -37.20
CA ILE A 829 16.56 16.92 -38.50
C ILE A 829 15.06 16.63 -38.67
N ILE A 830 14.38 16.23 -37.58
CA ILE A 830 12.96 15.84 -37.65
C ILE A 830 12.03 17.01 -38.01
N ASP A 831 12.36 18.24 -37.58
CA ASP A 831 11.56 19.42 -37.91
C ASP A 831 11.70 19.80 -39.37
N PHE A 832 12.90 19.67 -39.94
CA PHE A 832 13.11 19.87 -41.37
C PHE A 832 12.36 18.83 -42.20
N ILE A 833 12.34 17.56 -41.75
CA ILE A 833 11.56 16.50 -42.42
C ILE A 833 10.07 16.82 -42.33
N ALA A 834 9.55 17.18 -41.15
CA ALA A 834 8.13 17.52 -40.97
C ALA A 834 7.71 18.73 -41.84
N GLU A 835 8.52 19.79 -41.88
CA GLU A 835 8.28 20.98 -42.71
C GLU A 835 8.31 20.63 -44.21
N LYS A 836 9.27 19.79 -44.65
CA LYS A 836 9.35 19.35 -46.06
C LYS A 836 8.21 18.43 -46.47
N LEU A 837 7.75 17.59 -45.56
CA LEU A 837 6.60 16.70 -45.76
C LEU A 837 5.26 17.40 -45.52
N GLN A 838 5.27 18.68 -45.14
CA GLN A 838 4.09 19.50 -44.86
C GLN A 838 3.16 18.89 -43.81
N ILE A 839 3.73 18.28 -42.76
CA ILE A 839 2.98 17.76 -41.62
C ILE A 839 3.28 18.57 -40.35
N PRO A 840 2.39 18.56 -39.34
CA PRO A 840 2.68 19.21 -38.06
C PRO A 840 3.93 18.64 -37.40
N TYR A 841 4.64 19.47 -36.62
CA TYR A 841 5.79 19.03 -35.85
C TYR A 841 5.38 17.99 -34.81
N LEU A 842 6.24 16.99 -34.64
CA LEU A 842 5.94 15.86 -33.77
C LEU A 842 5.98 16.26 -32.31
N SER A 843 4.97 15.85 -31.55
CA SER A 843 4.98 16.01 -30.11
C SER A 843 5.76 14.86 -29.44
N PRO A 844 6.44 15.13 -28.31
CA PRO A 844 7.07 14.07 -27.52
C PRO A 844 6.01 13.14 -26.94
N TYR A 845 6.27 11.83 -26.94
CA TYR A 845 5.38 10.85 -26.34
C TYR A 845 5.75 10.57 -24.88
N LEU A 846 4.79 10.74 -23.96
CA LEU A 846 4.98 10.57 -22.51
C LEU A 846 3.71 10.01 -21.83
N ASP A 847 3.05 9.02 -22.45
CA ASP A 847 1.79 8.45 -21.95
C ASP A 847 0.71 9.53 -21.65
N SER A 848 0.75 10.68 -22.35
CA SER A 848 0.04 11.90 -21.96
C SER A 848 -1.29 12.10 -22.70
N LEU A 849 -2.33 12.39 -21.92
CA LEU A 849 -3.69 12.74 -22.39
C LEU A 849 -3.78 14.25 -22.63
N GLY A 850 -3.78 14.67 -23.90
CA GLY A 850 -4.04 16.08 -24.29
C GLY A 850 -3.50 16.47 -25.68
N THR A 851 -2.44 15.81 -26.12
CA THR A 851 -1.65 16.11 -27.32
C THR A 851 -2.28 15.54 -28.61
N ASN A 852 -1.96 16.14 -29.76
CA ASN A 852 -2.42 15.65 -31.07
C ASN A 852 -1.35 14.79 -31.75
N PHE A 853 -1.54 13.47 -31.72
CA PHE A 853 -0.63 12.48 -32.32
C PHE A 853 -1.09 12.00 -33.70
N ARG A 854 -2.04 12.70 -34.32
CA ARG A 854 -2.66 12.31 -35.59
C ARG A 854 -1.65 12.03 -36.72
N HIS A 855 -0.54 12.76 -36.73
CA HIS A 855 0.50 12.70 -37.76
C HIS A 855 1.82 12.11 -37.26
N GLY A 856 1.81 11.41 -36.12
CA GLY A 856 2.99 10.77 -35.57
C GLY A 856 3.34 11.22 -34.16
N ALA A 857 4.44 10.68 -33.67
CA ALA A 857 4.97 10.96 -32.34
C ALA A 857 6.50 10.85 -32.33
N ASN A 858 7.15 11.65 -31.49
CA ASN A 858 8.59 11.55 -31.27
C ASN A 858 8.89 10.75 -30.00
N PHE A 859 9.69 9.69 -30.16
CA PHE A 859 10.22 8.85 -29.07
C PHE A 859 11.73 9.04 -28.88
N ALA A 860 12.40 9.77 -29.80
CA ALA A 860 13.83 10.04 -29.70
C ALA A 860 14.14 10.89 -28.48
N THR A 861 15.28 10.57 -27.88
CA THR A 861 15.67 11.08 -26.57
C THR A 861 17.15 11.43 -26.58
N GLY A 862 17.51 12.61 -26.09
CA GLY A 862 18.93 12.99 -26.01
C GLY A 862 19.72 12.08 -25.09
N GLY A 863 20.99 11.84 -25.39
CA GLY A 863 21.78 10.91 -24.58
C GLY A 863 21.32 9.44 -24.69
N SER A 864 20.34 9.11 -25.54
CA SER A 864 19.88 7.75 -25.74
C SER A 864 20.98 6.88 -26.31
N SER A 865 21.13 5.68 -25.76
CA SER A 865 21.99 4.65 -26.31
C SER A 865 21.16 3.55 -26.99
N ILE A 866 21.75 2.87 -27.98
CA ILE A 866 21.16 1.70 -28.64
C ILE A 866 21.08 0.49 -27.71
N ARG A 867 21.79 0.54 -26.58
CA ARG A 867 21.83 -0.47 -25.52
C ARG A 867 21.44 0.13 -24.17
N PRO A 868 20.95 -0.66 -23.20
CA PRO A 868 20.72 -0.18 -21.84
C PRO A 868 22.00 0.39 -21.19
N GLY A 869 21.81 1.34 -20.25
CA GLY A 869 22.88 1.85 -19.38
C GLY A 869 23.61 3.12 -19.86
N GLY A 870 23.25 3.69 -21.02
CA GLY A 870 23.83 4.93 -21.52
C GLY A 870 23.42 6.18 -20.73
N TYR A 871 23.83 7.35 -21.24
CA TYR A 871 23.59 8.65 -20.57
C TYR A 871 22.11 8.98 -20.34
N SER A 872 21.21 8.41 -21.13
CA SER A 872 19.78 8.52 -20.97
C SER A 872 19.18 7.21 -20.48
N PRO A 873 18.24 7.26 -19.53
CA PRO A 873 17.50 6.09 -19.11
C PRO A 873 16.58 5.56 -20.21
N PHE A 874 16.33 6.33 -21.27
CA PHE A 874 15.45 5.96 -22.39
C PHE A 874 16.23 5.40 -23.58
N HIS A 875 16.97 4.31 -23.35
CA HIS A 875 17.65 3.57 -24.42
C HIS A 875 16.65 3.04 -25.47
N LEU A 876 17.12 2.71 -26.67
CA LEU A 876 16.26 2.39 -27.82
C LEU A 876 15.19 1.31 -27.54
N GLY A 877 15.51 0.30 -26.73
CA GLY A 877 14.55 -0.73 -26.32
C GLY A 877 13.32 -0.16 -25.58
N ILE A 878 13.52 0.85 -24.75
CA ILE A 878 12.42 1.55 -24.07
C ILE A 878 11.62 2.39 -25.06
N GLN A 879 12.27 3.08 -25.99
CA GLN A 879 11.58 3.84 -27.04
C GLN A 879 10.71 2.94 -27.93
N ILE A 880 11.21 1.74 -28.26
CA ILE A 880 10.46 0.71 -28.99
C ILE A 880 9.27 0.21 -28.16
N SER A 881 9.46 -0.07 -26.87
CA SER A 881 8.39 -0.49 -25.97
C SER A 881 7.29 0.58 -25.85
N GLN A 882 7.68 1.84 -25.71
CA GLN A 882 6.77 2.98 -25.70
C GLN A 882 5.98 3.08 -27.01
N PHE A 883 6.62 2.89 -28.16
CA PHE A 883 5.93 2.85 -29.45
C PHE A 883 4.95 1.68 -29.56
N ILE A 884 5.31 0.48 -29.11
CA ILE A 884 4.42 -0.70 -29.14
C ILE A 884 3.18 -0.42 -28.27
N ARG A 885 3.37 0.14 -27.08
CA ARG A 885 2.26 0.52 -26.18
C ARG A 885 1.41 1.62 -26.79
N PHE A 886 2.04 2.67 -27.31
CA PHE A 886 1.36 3.78 -28.00
C PHE A 886 0.51 3.30 -29.18
N LYS A 887 1.07 2.44 -30.03
CA LYS A 887 0.38 1.87 -31.21
C LYS A 887 -0.81 1.02 -30.78
N SER A 888 -0.60 0.12 -29.82
CA SER A 888 -1.66 -0.78 -29.32
C SER A 888 -2.79 0.00 -28.66
N HIS A 889 -2.45 0.97 -27.82
CA HIS A 889 -3.42 1.81 -27.13
C HIS A 889 -4.17 2.74 -28.10
N SER A 890 -3.46 3.35 -29.05
CA SER A 890 -4.09 4.18 -30.09
C SER A 890 -5.08 3.38 -30.93
N ILE A 891 -4.74 2.14 -31.33
CA ILE A 891 -5.65 1.27 -32.07
C ILE A 891 -6.88 0.87 -31.25
N ALA A 892 -6.70 0.59 -29.95
CA ALA A 892 -7.81 0.24 -29.05
C ALA A 892 -8.77 1.42 -28.85
N LEU A 893 -8.23 2.62 -28.56
CA LEU A 893 -9.01 3.84 -28.38
C LEU A 893 -9.70 4.30 -29.67
N TYR A 894 -9.04 4.14 -30.82
CA TYR A 894 -9.63 4.48 -32.13
C TYR A 894 -10.91 3.69 -32.40
N LYS A 895 -11.05 2.47 -31.85
CA LYS A 895 -12.26 1.63 -31.98
C LYS A 895 -13.37 2.01 -31.00
N GLN A 896 -13.04 2.67 -29.89
CA GLN A 896 -13.96 2.90 -28.77
C GLN A 896 -14.52 4.33 -28.72
N LEU A 897 -13.80 5.32 -29.27
CA LEU A 897 -14.13 6.73 -29.14
C LEU A 897 -14.93 7.28 -30.33
N HIS A 898 -15.93 8.13 -30.06
CA HIS A 898 -16.73 8.81 -31.08
C HIS A 898 -15.98 9.92 -31.82
N SER A 899 -14.88 10.44 -31.27
CA SER A 899 -14.02 11.46 -31.89
C SER A 899 -12.55 11.01 -31.84
N THR A 900 -11.99 10.67 -33.00
CA THR A 900 -10.62 10.15 -33.15
C THR A 900 -9.68 11.17 -33.81
N ARG A 901 -10.08 12.44 -33.91
CA ARG A 901 -9.38 13.48 -34.69
C ARG A 901 -7.93 13.73 -34.26
N ARG A 902 -7.57 13.40 -33.01
CA ARG A 902 -6.23 13.60 -32.43
C ARG A 902 -5.40 12.32 -32.34
N LEU A 903 -5.98 11.16 -32.66
CA LEU A 903 -5.31 9.86 -32.58
C LEU A 903 -4.76 9.45 -33.95
N PRO A 904 -3.64 8.69 -34.01
CA PRO A 904 -3.20 8.06 -35.24
C PRO A 904 -4.28 7.12 -35.78
N ARG A 905 -4.48 7.10 -37.09
CA ARG A 905 -5.36 6.12 -37.70
C ARG A 905 -4.64 4.77 -37.83
N PRO A 906 -5.30 3.64 -37.53
CA PRO A 906 -4.70 2.33 -37.68
C PRO A 906 -4.06 2.08 -39.06
N GLU A 907 -4.68 2.57 -40.13
CA GLU A 907 -4.21 2.43 -41.51
C GLU A 907 -3.00 3.30 -41.89
N ASP A 908 -2.63 4.26 -41.04
CA ASP A 908 -1.48 5.13 -41.27
C ASP A 908 -0.17 4.51 -40.78
N PHE A 909 -0.20 3.64 -39.75
CA PHE A 909 0.98 2.94 -39.24
C PHE A 909 1.79 2.18 -40.30
N PRO A 910 1.20 1.37 -41.21
CA PRO A 910 1.97 0.67 -42.25
C PRO A 910 2.48 1.59 -43.36
N LYS A 911 1.95 2.83 -43.45
CA LYS A 911 2.35 3.83 -44.45
C LYS A 911 3.25 4.90 -43.86
N ALA A 912 3.53 4.86 -42.56
CA ALA A 912 4.29 5.88 -41.85
C ALA A 912 5.78 5.84 -42.21
N LEU A 913 6.44 6.98 -42.08
CA LEU A 913 7.89 7.07 -42.14
C LEU A 913 8.45 6.78 -40.74
N TYR A 914 9.35 5.81 -40.65
CA TYR A 914 10.05 5.46 -39.42
C TYR A 914 11.49 5.97 -39.53
N THR A 915 11.91 6.81 -38.59
CA THR A 915 13.25 7.39 -38.57
C THR A 915 13.99 6.94 -37.31
N PHE A 916 15.27 6.68 -37.47
CA PHE A 916 16.14 6.26 -36.38
C PHE A 916 17.56 6.74 -36.65
N ASP A 917 18.20 7.36 -35.66
CA ASP A 917 19.62 7.71 -35.69
C ASP A 917 20.40 7.00 -34.58
N ILE A 918 21.69 6.81 -34.88
CA ILE A 918 22.71 6.38 -33.93
C ILE A 918 23.66 7.56 -33.76
N GLY A 919 23.60 8.19 -32.59
CA GLY A 919 24.41 9.32 -32.18
C GLY A 919 25.81 8.92 -31.68
N GLN A 920 26.60 9.95 -31.34
CA GLN A 920 27.98 9.75 -30.89
C GLN A 920 28.04 9.09 -29.51
N ASN A 921 27.08 9.38 -28.65
CA ASN A 921 26.85 8.74 -27.36
C ASN A 921 26.54 7.24 -27.49
N ASP A 922 25.80 6.81 -28.51
CA ASP A 922 25.54 5.38 -28.77
C ASP A 922 26.84 4.60 -29.01
N LEU A 923 27.73 5.19 -29.80
CA LEU A 923 29.03 4.61 -30.13
C LEU A 923 30.01 4.77 -28.97
N ALA A 924 30.07 5.94 -28.32
CA ALA A 924 30.97 6.22 -27.22
C ALA A 924 30.65 5.34 -26.01
N TYR A 925 29.39 5.29 -25.57
CA TYR A 925 28.95 4.40 -24.51
C TYR A 925 29.19 2.94 -24.90
N GLY A 926 28.90 2.60 -26.16
CA GLY A 926 29.04 1.25 -26.64
C GLY A 926 30.48 0.74 -26.68
N ILE A 927 31.43 1.59 -27.08
CA ILE A 927 32.87 1.32 -27.15
C ILE A 927 33.48 1.40 -25.75
N GLN A 928 32.96 2.26 -24.87
CA GLN A 928 33.39 2.34 -23.48
C GLN A 928 33.09 1.03 -22.71
N HIS A 929 32.06 0.28 -23.14
CA HIS A 929 31.58 -0.92 -22.46
C HIS A 929 31.60 -2.16 -23.34
N GLY A 930 32.41 -2.17 -24.39
CA GLY A 930 32.55 -3.31 -25.30
C GLY A 930 33.54 -3.04 -26.42
N THR A 931 34.01 -4.08 -27.07
CA THR A 931 34.88 -3.95 -28.25
C THR A 931 34.13 -3.33 -29.43
N ILE A 932 34.86 -2.72 -30.36
CA ILE A 932 34.29 -2.17 -31.60
C ILE A 932 33.55 -3.28 -32.38
N GLU A 933 34.07 -4.51 -32.33
CA GLU A 933 33.49 -5.70 -32.92
C GLU A 933 32.15 -6.07 -32.27
N GLU A 934 32.04 -6.00 -30.94
CA GLU A 934 30.77 -6.24 -30.20
C GLU A 934 29.73 -5.14 -30.46
N VAL A 935 30.16 -3.88 -30.49
CA VAL A 935 29.30 -2.75 -30.89
C VAL A 935 28.78 -3.01 -32.30
N ARG A 936 29.66 -3.36 -33.24
CA ARG A 936 29.30 -3.63 -34.63
C ARG A 936 28.39 -4.85 -34.78
N ALA A 937 28.62 -5.91 -33.99
CA ALA A 937 27.81 -7.12 -33.97
C ALA A 937 26.42 -6.88 -33.35
N SER A 938 26.27 -5.90 -32.46
CA SER A 938 24.98 -5.55 -31.85
C SER A 938 24.04 -4.79 -32.80
N ILE A 939 24.59 -4.01 -33.73
CA ILE A 939 23.80 -3.16 -34.65
C ILE A 939 22.78 -3.98 -35.47
N PRO A 940 23.13 -5.10 -36.13
CA PRO A 940 22.16 -5.92 -36.85
C PRO A 940 21.01 -6.45 -36.00
N ALA A 941 21.29 -6.90 -34.77
CA ALA A 941 20.25 -7.40 -33.86
C ALA A 941 19.28 -6.29 -33.46
N ILE A 942 19.78 -5.09 -33.23
CA ILE A 942 19.01 -3.92 -32.85
C ILE A 942 18.16 -3.41 -34.02
N LEU A 943 18.73 -3.34 -35.22
CA LEU A 943 17.97 -3.04 -36.44
C LEU A 943 16.89 -4.08 -36.69
N SER A 944 17.15 -5.36 -36.38
CA SER A 944 16.16 -6.43 -36.45
C SER A 944 15.04 -6.24 -35.43
N GLN A 945 15.34 -5.81 -34.19
CA GLN A 945 14.34 -5.53 -33.17
C GLN A 945 13.43 -4.35 -33.56
N LEU A 946 14.01 -3.24 -34.04
CA LEU A 946 13.25 -2.10 -34.53
C LEU A 946 12.39 -2.49 -35.74
N SER A 947 12.97 -3.21 -36.71
CA SER A 947 12.25 -3.72 -37.88
C SER A 947 11.10 -4.67 -37.49
N GLN A 948 11.32 -5.56 -36.52
CA GLN A 948 10.28 -6.46 -36.02
C GLN A 948 9.15 -5.69 -35.32
N ALA A 949 9.48 -4.71 -34.47
CA ALA A 949 8.48 -3.87 -33.81
C ALA A 949 7.62 -3.09 -34.81
N ILE A 950 8.21 -2.63 -35.92
CA ILE A 950 7.49 -1.99 -37.03
C ILE A 950 6.63 -3.04 -37.78
N SER A 951 7.18 -4.22 -38.06
CA SER A 951 6.60 -5.26 -38.91
C SER A 951 5.45 -6.05 -38.28
N VAL A 952 5.43 -6.23 -36.95
CA VAL A 952 4.43 -7.04 -36.21
C VAL A 952 2.98 -6.49 -36.32
N GLY A 953 2.74 -5.41 -37.06
CA GLY A 953 1.40 -4.93 -37.41
C GLY A 953 1.18 -4.49 -38.86
N ALA A 954 2.10 -4.78 -39.79
CA ALA A 954 1.93 -4.46 -41.21
C ALA A 954 1.77 -5.76 -42.01
N LEU A 955 0.66 -5.92 -42.73
CA LEU A 955 0.54 -6.94 -43.78
C LEU A 955 1.77 -6.84 -44.67
N LYS A 956 2.53 -7.95 -44.79
CA LYS A 956 3.76 -8.10 -45.57
C LYS A 956 3.75 -7.22 -46.83
N GLN A 957 4.34 -6.03 -46.76
CA GLN A 957 4.78 -5.28 -47.93
C GLN A 957 6.11 -4.60 -47.63
N ASN A 958 7.04 -4.82 -48.55
CA ASN A 958 8.45 -4.40 -48.62
C ASN A 958 8.81 -3.17 -47.77
N VAL A 959 9.36 -3.41 -46.57
CA VAL A 959 10.11 -2.40 -45.82
C VAL A 959 11.47 -2.23 -46.50
N GLN A 960 11.71 -1.10 -47.16
CA GLN A 960 13.04 -0.73 -47.64
C GLN A 960 13.82 -0.03 -46.53
N VAL A 961 14.89 -0.67 -46.05
CA VAL A 961 15.82 -0.09 -45.07
C VAL A 961 16.95 0.61 -45.84
N HIS A 962 16.99 1.94 -45.80
CA HIS A 962 18.12 2.72 -46.33
C HIS A 962 19.11 3.01 -45.20
N ASN A 963 20.26 2.33 -45.22
CA ASN A 963 21.34 2.57 -44.25
C ASN A 963 22.11 3.84 -44.63
N ILE A 964 21.97 4.91 -43.85
CA ILE A 964 22.86 6.07 -43.92
C ILE A 964 24.01 5.79 -42.94
N LYS A 965 25.19 5.41 -43.45
CA LYS A 965 26.41 5.38 -42.65
C LYS A 965 26.98 6.79 -42.55
N ILE A 966 27.02 7.34 -41.35
CA ILE A 966 27.76 8.56 -41.03
C ILE A 966 28.93 8.12 -40.15
N ASN A 967 30.15 8.38 -40.62
CA ASN A 967 31.39 8.14 -39.88
C ASN A 967 31.54 9.12 -38.72
#